data_AF-Q46Q82-F1
#
_entry.id   AF-Q46Q82-F1
#
_cell.length_a   1.000
_cell.length_b   1.000
_cell.length_c   1.000
_cell.angle_alpha   90.00
_cell.angle_beta   90.00
_cell.angle_gamma   90.00
#
_symmetry.space_group_name_H-M   'P 1'
#
loop_
_entity.id
_entity.type
_entity.pdbx_description
1 polymer ?
#
loop_
_entity_poly.entity_id
_entity_poly.type
_entity_poly.pdbx_seq_one_letter_code
_entity_poly.pdbx_strand_id
1 'polypeptide(L)'
;MRVSGRWRDSAPVAVHRHDYWYRLRFAATGRRVLRLRGLAGTAQAWLNGREISAPQAPGDACDAEVELAGLNTLHLCFRATVPRLHGARATLFWRQSGAFPMSGVIGHAAAEGKPLHAVGVLQPVEVLDVAGGDVLADAAMDLSAGLEDGDGVVRMRLHLHGEAPLRATLNVGNARRAVQASLTREDAFTLTAQVRLAHPDPWWPHTHGRPARYRIVAEAGAHALDCGQIGLRSVRRDRQGHMPYPRINDVPVFCRGARLAAEELAALAASPLATRRWMRLARGAGLNVLYLDRDGAPAADIRAACEAAGMLLWRDGMAPADTAWLPEIAGVPCARTLEALGLSHAVADPSWKASVPHPVGTLWDAEDARDRQLRTLYDVDPPHLRRTDAQRYLRLSRALAADLVNDLIAGCRRDGSSAGLALAPSLHDVLLANGTGLVDVCGRPKSGWHAMRAACRPLQVLISNNGSNGSDSIRLDLCNETAAPREVRVRVCWIRNGAQVHAEADHVLCLQARAVLVLAPQPQQGGAAAAADVVLATLSDARSGELLSQAAHLPDRRADALPQAGLHVEVQRYAEQWWLEISATHFARWVHIEDDVLQPSQDWFHLAPGGRIRIRLLHEGGHALHPAMCPAGKVRALNQDAPVHYGA
;
A
#
# COMPACT_ATOMS: atom_id res chain seq x y z
N MET A 1 -4.86 6.73 27.60
CA MET A 1 -5.46 5.54 28.25
C MET A 1 -4.73 4.23 27.93
N ARG A 2 -4.32 3.98 26.67
CA ARG A 2 -3.48 2.81 26.31
C ARG A 2 -2.15 2.76 27.06
N VAL A 3 -1.37 3.84 27.00
CA VAL A 3 -0.06 3.96 27.71
C VAL A 3 -0.20 3.77 29.23
N SER A 4 -1.34 4.15 29.81
CA SER A 4 -1.60 4.01 31.26
C SER A 4 -2.30 2.70 31.64
N GLY A 5 -2.45 1.74 30.72
CA GLY A 5 -3.10 0.44 30.97
C GLY A 5 -4.61 0.50 31.23
N ARG A 6 -5.24 1.67 31.09
CA ARG A 6 -6.68 1.91 31.35
C ARG A 6 -7.57 1.67 30.12
N TRP A 7 -7.00 1.17 29.03
CA TRP A 7 -7.72 0.83 27.81
C TRP A 7 -7.35 -0.59 27.39
N ARG A 8 -8.36 -1.44 27.17
CA ARG A 8 -8.21 -2.79 26.62
C ARG A 8 -8.97 -2.82 25.30
N ASP A 9 -8.30 -3.14 24.21
CA ASP A 9 -8.93 -3.18 22.89
C ASP A 9 -10.04 -4.26 22.80
N SER A 10 -9.96 -5.32 23.62
CA SER A 10 -10.99 -6.35 23.75
C SER A 10 -12.22 -5.93 24.58
N ALA A 11 -12.15 -4.81 25.29
CA ALA A 11 -13.22 -4.31 26.16
C ALA A 11 -13.12 -2.77 26.26
N PRO A 12 -13.46 -2.03 25.19
CA PRO A 12 -13.26 -0.59 25.14
C PRO A 12 -14.16 0.11 26.16
N VAL A 13 -13.59 1.08 26.89
CA VAL A 13 -14.36 1.93 27.82
C VAL A 13 -15.25 2.86 27.01
N ALA A 14 -16.49 3.07 27.47
CA ALA A 14 -17.46 3.96 26.83
C ALA A 14 -17.08 5.45 26.98
N VAL A 15 -16.07 5.91 26.25
CA VAL A 15 -15.52 7.28 26.32
C VAL A 15 -16.50 8.37 25.89
N HIS A 16 -17.62 8.03 25.28
CA HIS A 16 -18.68 8.97 24.91
C HIS A 16 -19.60 9.37 26.08
N ARG A 17 -19.48 8.71 27.24
CA ARG A 17 -20.34 8.92 28.42
C ARG A 17 -19.75 9.84 29.48
N HIS A 18 -18.49 10.23 29.34
CA HIS A 18 -17.77 10.98 30.36
C HIS A 18 -17.13 12.23 29.76
N ASP A 19 -16.97 13.25 30.60
CA ASP A 19 -16.14 14.41 30.27
C ASP A 19 -14.67 14.05 30.47
N TYR A 20 -13.83 14.39 29.50
CA TYR A 20 -12.39 14.13 29.55
C TYR A 20 -11.64 15.45 29.67
N TRP A 21 -10.92 15.61 30.78
CA TRP A 21 -10.08 16.76 31.05
C TRP A 21 -8.63 16.47 30.71
N TYR A 22 -8.05 17.32 29.88
CA TYR A 22 -6.62 17.38 29.60
C TYR A 22 -6.04 18.63 30.27
N ARG A 23 -4.82 18.51 30.77
CA ARG A 23 -4.08 19.61 31.39
C ARG A 23 -2.66 19.64 30.84
N LEU A 24 -2.27 20.79 30.30
CA LEU A 24 -0.91 21.07 29.84
C LEU A 24 -0.35 22.25 30.64
N ARG A 25 0.84 22.09 31.20
CA ARG A 25 1.63 23.19 31.78
C ARG A 25 2.78 23.50 30.85
N PHE A 26 3.00 24.78 30.55
CA PHE A 26 4.03 25.22 29.64
C PHE A 26 4.56 26.60 30.03
N ALA A 27 5.83 26.86 29.72
CA ALA A 27 6.48 28.14 30.01
C ALA A 27 6.49 29.01 28.75
N ALA A 28 5.89 30.20 28.82
CA ALA A 28 5.85 31.20 27.77
C ALA A 28 5.42 32.56 28.33
N THR A 29 5.85 33.65 27.71
CA THR A 29 5.57 35.03 28.15
C THR A 29 5.16 35.93 26.99
N GLY A 30 4.32 36.92 27.29
CA GLY A 30 3.88 37.96 26.37
C GLY A 30 2.64 37.59 25.55
N ARG A 31 2.20 38.54 24.74
CA ARG A 31 1.07 38.38 23.81
C ARG A 31 1.39 37.32 22.75
N ARG A 32 0.53 36.32 22.61
CA ARG A 32 0.66 35.18 21.68
C ARG A 32 -0.68 34.80 21.07
N VAL A 33 -0.67 34.00 20.00
CA VAL A 33 -1.85 33.29 19.50
C VAL A 33 -1.74 31.84 19.91
N LEU A 34 -2.75 31.34 20.62
CA LEU A 34 -2.90 29.92 20.91
C LEU A 34 -3.78 29.29 19.83
N ARG A 35 -3.20 28.40 19.00
CA ARG A 35 -3.92 27.67 17.96
C ARG A 35 -4.33 26.29 18.45
N LEU A 36 -5.63 26.08 18.52
CA LEU A 36 -6.28 24.81 18.85
C LEU A 36 -6.83 24.19 17.56
N ARG A 37 -6.21 23.10 17.09
CA ARG A 37 -6.66 22.38 15.87
C ARG A 37 -6.81 20.88 16.12
N GLY A 38 -7.62 20.23 15.29
CA GLY A 38 -7.75 18.76 15.31
C GLY A 38 -8.29 18.20 16.62
N LEU A 39 -9.25 18.87 17.25
CA LEU A 39 -9.91 18.37 18.45
C LEU A 39 -11.01 17.36 18.08
N ALA A 40 -10.97 16.17 18.68
CA ALA A 40 -11.97 15.12 18.50
C ALA A 40 -13.02 15.16 19.62
N GLY A 41 -14.26 15.51 19.26
CA GLY A 41 -15.36 15.74 20.19
C GLY A 41 -15.60 17.22 20.47
N THR A 42 -16.67 17.56 21.18
CA THR A 42 -16.94 18.96 21.52
C THR A 42 -16.06 19.40 22.68
N ALA A 43 -15.14 20.32 22.42
CA ALA A 43 -14.15 20.77 23.39
C ALA A 43 -14.47 22.19 23.90
N GLN A 44 -14.09 22.43 25.15
CA GLN A 44 -13.96 23.76 25.75
C GLN A 44 -12.54 23.93 26.25
N ALA A 45 -12.04 25.16 26.23
CA ALA A 45 -10.66 25.48 26.56
C ALA A 45 -10.56 26.59 27.61
N TRP A 46 -9.63 26.44 28.56
CA TRP A 46 -9.30 27.47 29.54
C TRP A 46 -7.80 27.64 29.64
N LEU A 47 -7.35 28.88 29.65
CA LEU A 47 -5.96 29.25 29.89
C LEU A 47 -5.86 30.02 31.20
N ASN A 48 -5.04 29.52 32.13
CA ASN A 48 -4.86 30.12 33.46
C ASN A 48 -6.19 30.36 34.21
N GLY A 49 -7.17 29.48 33.99
CA GLY A 49 -8.51 29.56 34.59
C GLY A 49 -9.51 30.46 33.85
N ARG A 50 -9.10 31.16 32.77
CA ARG A 50 -10.00 31.95 31.92
C ARG A 50 -10.41 31.17 30.68
N GLU A 51 -11.69 31.19 30.34
CA GLU A 51 -12.20 30.53 29.13
C GLU A 51 -11.64 31.22 27.88
N ILE A 52 -11.20 30.42 26.92
CA ILE A 52 -10.74 30.86 25.61
C ILE A 52 -11.55 30.13 24.54
N SER A 53 -11.64 30.73 23.34
CA SER A 53 -12.34 30.12 22.22
C SER A 53 -11.75 28.74 21.88
N ALA A 54 -12.63 27.80 21.55
CA ALA A 54 -12.27 26.47 21.08
C ALA A 54 -13.08 26.11 19.83
N PRO A 55 -12.55 25.24 18.95
CA PRO A 55 -13.26 24.76 17.77
C PRO A 55 -14.62 24.16 18.13
N GLN A 56 -15.68 24.58 17.43
CA GLN A 56 -17.04 24.10 17.68
C GLN A 56 -17.35 22.82 16.88
N ALA A 57 -16.70 22.62 15.73
CA ALA A 57 -16.79 21.39 14.94
C ALA A 57 -15.46 20.59 14.97
N PRO A 58 -15.52 19.25 14.96
CA PRO A 58 -14.30 18.43 15.02
C PRO A 58 -13.50 18.52 13.70
N GLY A 59 -12.30 19.07 13.75
CA GLY A 59 -11.41 19.26 12.59
C GLY A 59 -11.14 20.72 12.24
N ASP A 60 -11.93 21.64 12.79
CA ASP A 60 -11.68 23.07 12.69
C ASP A 60 -10.44 23.49 13.50
N ALA A 61 -9.86 24.62 13.12
CA ALA A 61 -8.87 25.35 13.90
C ALA A 61 -9.53 26.56 14.57
N CYS A 62 -9.08 26.90 15.76
CA CYS A 62 -9.46 28.11 16.47
C CYS A 62 -8.21 28.79 17.01
N ASP A 63 -8.06 30.06 16.67
CA ASP A 63 -6.98 30.91 17.14
C ASP A 63 -7.53 31.83 18.23
N ALA A 64 -6.88 31.81 19.39
CA ALA A 64 -7.19 32.71 20.50
C ALA A 64 -5.97 33.58 20.80
N GLU A 65 -6.10 34.88 20.65
CA GLU A 65 -5.09 35.81 21.18
C GLU A 65 -5.11 35.76 22.71
N VAL A 66 -3.93 35.55 23.31
CA VAL A 66 -3.76 35.34 24.74
C VAL A 66 -2.54 36.10 25.26
N GLU A 67 -2.61 36.51 26.51
CA GLU A 67 -1.46 37.06 27.25
C GLU A 67 -0.88 35.97 28.16
N LEU A 68 0.39 35.62 27.96
CA LEU A 68 1.06 34.56 28.70
C LEU A 68 2.00 35.14 29.76
N ALA A 69 2.02 34.53 30.96
CA ALA A 69 2.72 35.08 32.12
C ALA A 69 3.65 34.04 32.77
N GLY A 70 4.72 33.67 32.08
CA GLY A 70 5.74 32.75 32.60
C GLY A 70 5.23 31.32 32.56
N LEU A 71 4.75 30.78 33.68
CA LEU A 71 4.18 29.44 33.73
C LEU A 71 2.66 29.49 33.50
N ASN A 72 2.21 28.89 32.41
CA ASN A 72 0.81 28.87 32.01
C ASN A 72 0.24 27.45 32.11
N THR A 73 -1.07 27.36 32.37
CA THR A 73 -1.81 26.10 32.39
C THR A 73 -2.99 26.17 31.42
N LEU A 74 -2.95 25.32 30.39
CA LEU A 74 -4.08 25.08 29.48
C LEU A 74 -4.87 23.87 29.96
N HIS A 75 -6.18 24.04 30.11
CA HIS A 75 -7.14 22.96 30.32
C HIS A 75 -8.01 22.81 29.08
N LEU A 76 -8.22 21.57 28.65
CA LEU A 76 -9.19 21.23 27.61
C LEU A 76 -10.19 20.23 28.20
N CYS A 77 -11.48 20.53 28.10
CA CYS A 77 -12.55 19.61 28.49
C CYS A 77 -13.29 19.15 27.25
N PHE A 78 -13.23 17.86 26.96
CA PHE A 78 -14.04 17.23 25.94
C PHE A 78 -15.32 16.71 26.58
N ARG A 79 -16.46 17.25 26.16
CA ARG A 79 -17.75 16.94 26.76
C ARG A 79 -18.31 15.60 26.28
N ALA A 80 -18.97 14.88 27.18
CA ALA A 80 -19.70 13.67 26.88
C ALA A 80 -20.74 13.93 25.75
N THR A 81 -20.82 13.00 24.80
CA THR A 81 -21.68 13.14 23.61
C THR A 81 -23.12 12.69 23.89
N VAL A 82 -23.31 11.70 24.79
CA VAL A 82 -24.62 11.11 25.09
C VAL A 82 -25.64 12.11 25.64
N PRO A 83 -25.31 12.97 26.63
CA PRO A 83 -26.29 13.93 27.16
C PRO A 83 -26.79 14.93 26.11
N ARG A 84 -25.98 15.22 25.08
CA ARG A 84 -26.31 16.17 24.01
C ARG A 84 -27.16 15.53 22.90
N LEU A 85 -26.97 14.23 22.63
CA LEU A 85 -27.76 13.46 21.66
C LEU A 85 -29.21 13.26 22.11
N HIS A 86 -29.49 13.22 23.41
CA HIS A 86 -30.85 13.11 23.95
C HIS A 86 -31.64 14.44 23.93
N GLY A 87 -30.96 15.59 23.77
CA GLY A 87 -31.59 16.92 23.74
C GLY A 87 -31.87 17.45 22.32
N ALA A 88 -31.11 17.02 21.32
CA ALA A 88 -31.41 17.26 19.92
C ALA A 88 -32.28 16.12 19.37
N ARG A 89 -33.22 16.40 18.46
CA ARG A 89 -33.94 15.36 17.69
C ARG A 89 -32.92 14.57 16.86
N ALA A 90 -32.23 13.62 17.47
CA ALA A 90 -31.31 12.73 16.80
C ALA A 90 -32.12 11.75 15.96
N THR A 91 -32.27 12.04 14.68
CA THR A 91 -32.82 11.10 13.71
C THR A 91 -31.86 9.91 13.65
N LEU A 92 -32.37 8.72 13.99
CA LEU A 92 -31.69 7.46 13.76
C LEU A 92 -31.51 7.28 12.25
N PHE A 93 -30.31 7.52 11.72
CA PHE A 93 -29.96 7.16 10.36
C PHE A 93 -29.35 5.76 10.35
N TRP A 94 -30.01 4.83 9.68
CA TRP A 94 -29.40 3.59 9.23
C TRP A 94 -28.58 3.90 7.98
N ARG A 95 -27.28 4.14 8.12
CA ARG A 95 -26.37 4.17 6.96
C ARG A 95 -25.99 2.72 6.66
N GLN A 96 -26.70 2.09 5.73
CA GLN A 96 -26.22 0.88 5.07
C GLN A 96 -25.08 1.30 4.15
N SER A 97 -23.85 1.33 4.66
CA SER A 97 -22.68 1.38 3.79
C SER A 97 -22.57 0.01 3.12
N GLY A 98 -22.81 -0.05 1.81
CA GLY A 98 -22.52 -1.23 1.00
C GLY A 98 -21.02 -1.53 1.06
N ALA A 99 -20.69 -2.81 1.21
CA ALA A 99 -19.36 -3.41 1.45
C ALA A 99 -18.84 -3.34 2.91
N PHE A 100 -19.40 -4.24 3.73
CA PHE A 100 -18.94 -4.73 5.03
C PHE A 100 -18.97 -3.77 6.26
N PRO A 101 -19.66 -4.14 7.35
CA PRO A 101 -19.71 -3.38 8.61
C PRO A 101 -18.36 -3.32 9.35
N MET A 102 -18.05 -2.15 9.90
CA MET A 102 -17.07 -1.98 10.98
C MET A 102 -17.51 -2.81 12.20
N SER A 103 -16.61 -3.63 12.76
CA SER A 103 -16.87 -4.36 14.00
C SER A 103 -17.04 -3.42 15.20
N GLY A 104 -18.07 -3.67 16.03
CA GLY A 104 -18.01 -3.33 17.47
C GLY A 104 -18.66 -2.03 17.94
N VAL A 105 -19.40 -1.29 17.12
CA VAL A 105 -20.11 -0.08 17.59
C VAL A 105 -21.60 -0.19 17.28
N ILE A 106 -22.39 -0.72 18.23
CA ILE A 106 -23.74 -0.18 18.44
C ILE A 106 -23.50 1.19 19.08
N GLY A 107 -23.53 2.24 18.27
CA GLY A 107 -23.28 3.59 18.71
C GLY A 107 -23.72 4.61 17.68
N HIS A 108 -24.23 5.72 18.19
CA HIS A 108 -24.67 6.89 17.43
C HIS A 108 -23.53 7.55 16.62
N ALA A 109 -23.20 7.05 15.44
CA ALA A 109 -22.28 7.78 14.58
C ALA A 109 -22.79 9.23 14.39
N ALA A 110 -21.96 10.23 14.71
CA ALA A 110 -22.22 11.58 14.23
C ALA A 110 -22.22 11.53 12.69
N ALA A 111 -23.00 12.40 12.04
CA ALA A 111 -23.19 12.44 10.58
C ALA A 111 -21.89 12.48 9.75
N GLU A 112 -20.73 12.69 10.38
CA GLU A 112 -19.39 12.81 9.79
C GLU A 112 -18.52 11.52 9.87
N GLY A 113 -19.05 10.36 10.27
CA GLY A 113 -18.34 9.08 10.14
C GLY A 113 -17.10 8.91 11.04
N LYS A 114 -17.06 9.56 12.21
CA LYS A 114 -15.99 9.39 13.21
C LYS A 114 -16.41 8.33 14.24
N PRO A 115 -15.50 7.42 14.68
CA PRO A 115 -15.83 6.45 15.72
C PRO A 115 -16.22 7.19 17.01
N LEU A 116 -17.28 6.73 17.68
CA LEU A 116 -17.73 7.23 19.00
C LEU A 116 -16.64 7.28 20.08
N HIS A 117 -15.50 6.62 19.82
CA HIS A 117 -14.43 6.40 20.76
C HIS A 117 -13.23 7.36 20.60
N ALA A 118 -13.27 8.28 19.63
CA ALA A 118 -12.21 9.28 19.45
C ALA A 118 -12.55 10.55 20.24
N VAL A 119 -11.92 10.72 21.42
CA VAL A 119 -12.05 11.91 22.27
C VAL A 119 -10.66 12.41 22.66
N GLY A 120 -10.32 13.64 22.29
CA GLY A 120 -9.03 14.24 22.64
C GLY A 120 -8.39 15.09 21.56
N VAL A 121 -7.13 15.47 21.81
CA VAL A 121 -6.30 16.29 20.92
C VAL A 121 -5.64 15.38 19.87
N LEU A 122 -5.98 15.54 18.58
CA LEU A 122 -5.41 14.73 17.48
C LEU A 122 -4.27 15.43 16.73
N GLN A 123 -4.12 16.74 16.90
CA GLN A 123 -3.06 17.55 16.30
C GLN A 123 -2.38 18.42 17.35
N PRO A 124 -1.13 18.89 17.11
CA PRO A 124 -0.45 19.76 18.06
C PRO A 124 -1.25 21.02 18.39
N VAL A 125 -1.23 21.40 19.68
CA VAL A 125 -1.60 22.75 20.13
C VAL A 125 -0.37 23.63 19.97
N GLU A 126 -0.52 24.76 19.26
CA GLU A 126 0.59 25.62 18.88
C GLU A 126 0.51 26.95 19.63
N VAL A 127 1.66 27.45 20.08
CA VAL A 127 1.81 28.83 20.59
C VAL A 127 2.56 29.59 19.51
N LEU A 128 1.86 30.52 18.88
CA LEU A 128 2.34 31.33 17.76
C LEU A 128 2.58 32.75 18.25
N ASP A 129 3.55 33.45 17.66
CA ASP A 129 3.73 34.87 17.92
C ASP A 129 2.54 35.66 17.36
N VAL A 130 2.07 36.70 18.06
CA VAL A 130 1.09 37.64 17.47
C VAL A 130 1.82 38.34 16.34
N ALA A 131 1.36 38.11 15.10
CA ALA A 131 1.88 38.66 13.83
C ALA A 131 3.04 39.65 14.03
N GLY A 132 4.24 39.09 14.25
CA GLY A 132 5.44 39.86 14.50
C GLY A 132 6.28 39.86 13.23
N GLY A 133 6.33 40.97 12.49
CA GLY A 133 7.20 41.20 11.33
C GLY A 133 6.96 40.32 10.09
N ASP A 134 6.81 39.02 10.28
CA ASP A 134 6.57 38.02 9.25
C ASP A 134 5.11 38.03 8.80
N VAL A 135 4.90 38.69 7.67
CA VAL A 135 3.59 38.85 7.04
C VAL A 135 3.04 37.53 6.46
N LEU A 136 3.87 36.51 6.27
CA LEU A 136 3.46 35.21 5.69
C LEU A 136 3.34 34.10 6.75
N ALA A 137 3.72 34.37 7.99
CA ALA A 137 3.62 33.39 9.07
C ALA A 137 2.19 32.86 9.20
N ASP A 138 2.08 31.53 9.26
CA ASP A 138 0.82 30.80 9.48
C ASP A 138 -0.28 31.05 8.44
N ALA A 139 0.05 31.65 7.29
CA ALA A 139 -0.91 31.90 6.23
C ALA A 139 -1.62 30.61 5.79
N ALA A 140 -2.96 30.65 5.75
CA ALA A 140 -3.73 29.57 5.16
C ALA A 140 -3.59 29.61 3.64
N MET A 141 -3.53 28.46 2.99
CA MET A 141 -3.24 28.37 1.56
C MET A 141 -4.23 27.49 0.82
N ASP A 142 -4.81 28.03 -0.24
CA ASP A 142 -5.45 27.26 -1.29
C ASP A 142 -4.47 27.11 -2.45
N LEU A 143 -4.04 25.87 -2.71
CA LEU A 143 -3.11 25.55 -3.79
C LEU A 143 -3.73 24.52 -4.72
N SER A 144 -3.74 24.83 -6.01
CA SER A 144 -4.12 23.89 -7.06
C SER A 144 -3.05 23.84 -8.13
N ALA A 145 -2.82 22.63 -8.66
CA ALA A 145 -1.82 22.40 -9.68
C ALA A 145 -2.27 21.27 -10.61
N GLY A 146 -1.96 21.42 -11.91
CA GLY A 146 -2.33 20.43 -12.92
C GLY A 146 -1.65 20.68 -14.25
N LEU A 147 -2.00 19.87 -15.24
CA LEU A 147 -1.64 20.09 -16.63
C LEU A 147 -2.84 20.62 -17.41
N GLU A 148 -2.65 21.72 -18.14
CA GLU A 148 -3.59 22.31 -19.10
C GLU A 148 -2.87 22.42 -20.44
N ASP A 149 -3.39 21.78 -21.50
CA ASP A 149 -2.81 21.79 -22.85
C ASP A 149 -1.30 21.45 -22.92
N GLY A 150 -0.84 20.60 -21.99
CA GLY A 150 0.56 20.18 -21.88
C GLY A 150 1.43 21.06 -20.99
N ASP A 151 0.94 22.24 -20.58
CA ASP A 151 1.63 23.15 -19.68
C ASP A 151 1.24 22.93 -18.22
N GLY A 152 2.20 23.16 -17.32
CA GLY A 152 1.98 23.10 -15.89
C GLY A 152 1.33 24.39 -15.41
N VAL A 153 0.16 24.30 -14.79
CA VAL A 153 -0.53 25.47 -14.23
C VAL A 153 -0.58 25.33 -12.71
N VAL A 154 -0.10 26.35 -12.01
CA VAL A 154 -0.17 26.45 -10.55
C VAL A 154 -0.96 27.69 -10.20
N ARG A 155 -2.00 27.53 -9.37
CA ARG A 155 -2.79 28.64 -8.83
C ARG A 155 -2.71 28.59 -7.31
N MET A 156 -2.40 29.72 -6.71
CA MET A 156 -2.26 29.86 -5.28
C MET A 156 -3.09 31.04 -4.78
N ARG A 157 -3.77 30.85 -3.66
CA ARG A 157 -4.33 31.91 -2.83
C ARG A 157 -3.78 31.75 -1.41
N LEU A 158 -3.24 32.83 -0.85
CA LEU A 158 -2.75 32.89 0.52
C LEU A 158 -3.65 33.83 1.32
N HIS A 159 -4.15 33.34 2.44
CA HIS A 159 -4.95 34.08 3.42
C HIS A 159 -4.06 34.41 4.62
N LEU A 160 -3.80 35.70 4.80
CA LEU A 160 -2.85 36.23 5.77
C LEU A 160 -3.58 36.67 7.04
N HIS A 161 -2.90 36.60 8.18
CA HIS A 161 -3.42 37.14 9.44
C HIS A 161 -3.28 38.67 9.53
N GLY A 162 -2.37 39.27 8.74
CA GLY A 162 -2.09 40.70 8.71
C GLY A 162 -2.29 41.30 7.32
N GLU A 163 -2.02 42.61 7.21
CA GLU A 163 -2.20 43.34 5.95
C GLU A 163 -1.33 42.75 4.83
N ALA A 164 -1.95 42.42 3.69
CA ALA A 164 -1.25 41.84 2.57
C ALA A 164 -0.16 42.79 2.00
N PRO A 165 1.07 42.29 1.80
CA PRO A 165 2.19 43.10 1.35
C PRO A 165 1.98 43.57 -0.10
N LEU A 166 2.50 44.76 -0.42
CA LEU A 166 2.45 45.32 -1.78
C LEU A 166 3.24 44.51 -2.81
N ARG A 167 4.26 43.78 -2.34
CA ARG A 167 5.12 42.93 -3.18
C ARG A 167 5.33 41.60 -2.51
N ALA A 168 4.91 40.54 -3.18
CA ALA A 168 5.24 39.17 -2.85
C ALA A 168 5.48 38.39 -4.14
N THR A 169 6.23 37.29 -4.05
CA THR A 169 6.53 36.43 -5.19
C THR A 169 6.25 34.97 -4.86
N LEU A 170 5.85 34.22 -5.89
CA LEU A 170 5.65 32.79 -5.85
C LEU A 170 6.77 32.14 -6.66
N ASN A 171 7.60 31.34 -6.01
CA ASN A 171 8.63 30.53 -6.63
C ASN A 171 8.13 29.09 -6.79
N VAL A 172 8.14 28.58 -8.02
CA VAL A 172 7.76 27.20 -8.36
C VAL A 172 8.94 26.53 -9.04
N GLY A 173 9.55 25.53 -8.41
CA GLY A 173 10.75 24.93 -8.98
C GLY A 173 11.13 23.55 -8.46
N ASN A 174 11.93 22.85 -9.26
CA ASN A 174 12.59 21.60 -8.92
C ASN A 174 14.10 21.70 -9.25
N ALA A 175 14.84 20.60 -9.14
CA ALA A 175 16.28 20.60 -9.41
C ALA A 175 16.68 20.95 -10.87
N ARG A 176 15.73 20.97 -11.81
CA ARG A 176 15.97 21.22 -13.24
C ARG A 176 15.46 22.57 -13.71
N ARG A 177 14.38 23.08 -13.11
CA ARG A 177 13.62 24.22 -13.61
C ARG A 177 13.00 25.00 -12.46
N ALA A 178 12.94 26.32 -12.58
CA ALA A 178 12.22 27.20 -11.67
C ALA A 178 11.55 28.33 -12.45
N VAL A 179 10.37 28.75 -12.01
CA VAL A 179 9.64 29.90 -12.52
C VAL A 179 9.18 30.73 -11.33
N GLN A 180 9.21 32.05 -11.49
CA GLN A 180 8.72 33.00 -10.49
C GLN A 180 7.50 33.75 -11.05
N ALA A 181 6.52 34.01 -10.18
CA ALA A 181 5.36 34.84 -10.46
C ALA A 181 5.21 35.92 -9.38
N SER A 182 4.57 37.04 -9.71
CA SER A 182 4.11 37.98 -8.70
C SER A 182 2.88 37.44 -7.98
N LEU A 183 2.86 37.56 -6.66
CA LEU A 183 1.65 37.44 -5.85
C LEU A 183 0.99 38.81 -5.78
N THR A 184 -0.23 38.91 -6.29
CA THR A 184 -1.01 40.13 -6.35
C THR A 184 -2.06 40.17 -5.25
N ARG A 185 -2.26 41.34 -4.66
CA ARG A 185 -3.29 41.58 -3.65
C ARG A 185 -4.67 41.43 -4.27
N GLU A 186 -5.46 40.48 -3.76
CA GLU A 186 -6.89 40.35 -4.09
C GLU A 186 -7.73 41.24 -3.17
N ASP A 187 -7.38 41.28 -1.88
CA ASP A 187 -8.03 42.14 -0.87
C ASP A 187 -7.07 42.50 0.29
N ALA A 188 -7.61 43.02 1.40
CA ALA A 188 -6.80 43.46 2.54
C ALA A 188 -5.89 42.37 3.13
N PHE A 189 -6.29 41.09 3.05
CA PHE A 189 -5.68 39.94 3.72
C PHE A 189 -5.34 38.79 2.77
N THR A 190 -5.63 38.93 1.48
CA THR A 190 -5.48 37.84 0.50
C THR A 190 -4.50 38.19 -0.62
N LEU A 191 -3.56 37.28 -0.89
CA LEU A 191 -2.68 37.29 -2.07
C LEU A 191 -3.05 36.17 -3.03
N THR A 192 -2.99 36.43 -4.34
CA THR A 192 -3.23 35.42 -5.38
C THR A 192 -2.13 35.41 -6.44
N ALA A 193 -1.86 34.23 -7.00
CA ALA A 193 -0.96 34.08 -8.13
C ALA A 193 -1.41 32.93 -9.03
N GLN A 194 -1.17 33.08 -10.34
CA GLN A 194 -1.21 31.99 -11.30
C GLN A 194 0.09 31.98 -12.09
N VAL A 195 0.76 30.83 -12.16
CA VAL A 195 1.96 30.65 -12.98
C VAL A 195 1.76 29.51 -13.97
N ARG A 196 2.32 29.69 -15.17
CA ARG A 196 2.41 28.66 -16.21
C ARG A 196 3.86 28.25 -16.39
N LEU A 197 4.10 26.94 -16.41
CA LEU A 197 5.39 26.30 -16.67
C LEU A 197 5.28 25.58 -18.01
N ALA A 198 5.99 26.08 -19.02
CA ALA A 198 6.03 25.44 -20.33
C ALA A 198 6.78 24.10 -20.29
N HIS A 199 6.21 23.04 -20.86
CA HIS A 199 6.81 21.70 -20.94
C HIS A 199 7.33 21.15 -19.58
N PRO A 200 6.51 21.08 -18.52
CA PRO A 200 6.96 20.63 -17.21
C PRO A 200 7.42 19.15 -17.24
N ASP A 201 8.23 18.74 -16.26
CA ASP A 201 8.41 17.32 -15.94
C ASP A 201 7.12 16.85 -15.24
N PRO A 202 6.28 15.99 -15.86
CA PRO A 202 5.03 15.58 -15.26
C PRO A 202 5.25 14.60 -14.10
N TRP A 203 4.35 14.64 -13.13
CA TRP A 203 4.24 13.61 -12.11
C TRP A 203 3.62 12.34 -12.72
N TRP A 204 4.25 11.21 -12.47
CA TRP A 204 3.75 9.88 -12.82
C TRP A 204 3.64 9.00 -11.58
N PRO A 205 2.67 8.07 -11.52
CA PRO A 205 2.76 6.94 -10.62
C PRO A 205 4.09 6.21 -10.83
N HIS A 206 4.68 5.68 -9.76
CA HIS A 206 6.06 5.14 -9.83
C HIS A 206 6.22 3.97 -10.82
N THR A 207 5.13 3.28 -11.15
CA THR A 207 5.12 2.20 -12.14
C THR A 207 5.17 2.70 -13.59
N HIS A 208 4.79 3.96 -13.83
CA HIS A 208 4.71 4.56 -15.16
C HIS A 208 5.82 5.59 -15.41
N GLY A 209 6.51 6.07 -14.38
CA GLY A 209 7.58 7.03 -14.55
C GLY A 209 8.03 7.64 -13.23
N ARG A 210 8.79 8.73 -13.34
CA ARG A 210 9.26 9.48 -12.19
C ARG A 210 8.09 10.33 -11.61
N PRO A 211 7.83 10.30 -10.30
CA PRO A 211 6.94 11.25 -9.65
C PRO A 211 7.66 12.60 -9.51
N ALA A 212 7.76 13.36 -10.60
CA ALA A 212 8.37 14.69 -10.58
C ALA A 212 7.57 15.61 -9.66
N ARG A 213 8.29 16.39 -8.83
CA ARG A 213 7.69 17.30 -7.85
C ARG A 213 8.38 18.66 -7.89
N TYR A 214 7.60 19.70 -7.68
CA TYR A 214 8.02 21.09 -7.65
C TYR A 214 7.78 21.65 -6.25
N ARG A 215 8.82 22.23 -5.66
CA ARG A 215 8.73 23.00 -4.43
C ARG A 215 8.05 24.34 -4.72
N ILE A 216 7.20 24.75 -3.80
CA ILE A 216 6.45 25.99 -3.85
C ILE A 216 6.90 26.84 -2.66
N VAL A 217 7.36 28.05 -2.92
CA VAL A 217 7.78 28.99 -1.86
C VAL A 217 7.14 30.34 -2.16
N ALA A 218 6.45 30.91 -1.17
CA ALA A 218 5.99 32.29 -1.23
C ALA A 218 6.96 33.20 -0.49
N GLU A 219 7.34 34.34 -1.06
CA GLU A 219 8.30 35.26 -0.48
C GLU A 219 7.75 36.69 -0.45
N ALA A 220 7.91 37.38 0.68
CA ALA A 220 7.53 38.77 0.87
C ALA A 220 8.59 39.49 1.70
N GLY A 221 9.40 40.34 1.04
CA GLY A 221 10.54 40.99 1.69
C GLY A 221 11.59 39.97 2.14
N ALA A 222 11.89 39.93 3.44
CA ALA A 222 12.82 38.97 4.04
C ALA A 222 12.13 37.65 4.48
N HIS A 223 10.81 37.55 4.33
CA HIS A 223 10.02 36.43 4.82
C HIS A 223 9.74 35.43 3.71
N ALA A 224 9.80 34.14 4.04
CA ALA A 224 9.56 33.04 3.13
C ALA A 224 8.69 31.96 3.78
N LEU A 225 7.64 31.54 3.07
CA LEU A 225 6.75 30.47 3.46
C LEU A 225 6.99 29.25 2.56
N ASP A 226 7.38 28.12 3.15
CA ASP A 226 7.45 26.84 2.44
C ASP A 226 6.04 26.26 2.26
N CYS A 227 5.51 26.40 1.05
CA CYS A 227 4.18 25.93 0.67
C CYS A 227 4.18 24.43 0.30
N GLY A 228 5.28 23.72 0.51
CA GLY A 228 5.40 22.29 0.26
C GLY A 228 5.74 21.96 -1.18
N GLN A 229 5.26 20.81 -1.66
CA GLN A 229 5.57 20.29 -2.99
C GLN A 229 4.31 19.83 -3.71
N ILE A 230 4.30 19.99 -5.04
CA ILE A 230 3.23 19.56 -5.93
C ILE A 230 3.76 18.69 -7.08
N GLY A 231 2.96 17.75 -7.56
CA GLY A 231 3.18 17.02 -8.80
C GLY A 231 2.24 17.51 -9.91
N LEU A 232 2.79 18.00 -11.02
CA LEU A 232 2.00 18.47 -12.17
C LEU A 232 1.51 17.27 -12.99
N ARG A 233 0.18 17.10 -13.08
CA ARG A 233 -0.44 15.97 -13.78
C ARG A 233 -1.86 16.30 -14.23
N SER A 234 -2.35 15.61 -15.26
CA SER A 234 -3.78 15.53 -15.53
C SER A 234 -4.32 14.19 -15.02
N VAL A 235 -5.54 14.20 -14.47
CA VAL A 235 -6.25 12.99 -14.02
C VAL A 235 -7.65 13.03 -14.60
N ARG A 236 -7.97 12.08 -15.46
CA ARG A 236 -9.31 11.92 -16.05
C ARG A 236 -9.84 10.53 -15.71
N ARG A 237 -11.10 10.43 -15.32
CA ARG A 237 -11.81 9.15 -15.14
C ARG A 237 -12.99 9.15 -16.09
N ASP A 238 -13.11 8.13 -16.91
CA ASP A 238 -14.32 7.94 -17.70
C ASP A 238 -15.45 7.47 -16.77
N ARG A 239 -16.46 8.33 -16.60
CA ARG A 239 -17.63 8.05 -15.77
C ARG A 239 -18.74 7.32 -16.54
N GLN A 240 -18.62 7.22 -17.85
CA GLN A 240 -19.62 6.61 -18.73
C GLN A 240 -19.36 5.10 -18.94
N GLY A 241 -18.24 4.57 -18.44
CA GLY A 241 -17.98 3.13 -18.38
C GLY A 241 -17.42 2.50 -19.66
N HIS A 242 -17.00 3.30 -20.65
CA HIS A 242 -16.37 2.76 -21.86
C HIS A 242 -14.90 2.38 -21.62
N MET A 243 -14.26 3.00 -20.63
CA MET A 243 -12.88 2.71 -20.21
C MET A 243 -12.80 2.53 -18.70
N PRO A 244 -12.29 1.39 -18.20
CA PRO A 244 -12.25 1.13 -16.76
C PRO A 244 -11.07 1.84 -16.04
N TYR A 245 -10.08 2.32 -16.80
CA TYR A 245 -8.84 2.90 -16.26
C TYR A 245 -8.95 4.41 -16.06
N PRO A 246 -8.47 4.98 -14.93
CA PRO A 246 -8.14 6.40 -14.91
C PRO A 246 -7.01 6.67 -15.91
N ARG A 247 -7.08 7.82 -16.59
CA ARG A 247 -6.02 8.31 -17.46
C ARG A 247 -5.21 9.34 -16.69
N ILE A 248 -3.91 9.08 -16.57
CA ILE A 248 -2.94 10.00 -15.96
C ILE A 248 -2.07 10.55 -17.08
N ASN A 249 -2.06 11.87 -17.26
CA ASN A 249 -1.37 12.52 -18.39
C ASN A 249 -1.77 11.89 -19.73
N ASP A 250 -3.07 11.64 -19.89
CA ASP A 250 -3.68 11.02 -21.06
C ASP A 250 -3.17 9.61 -21.42
N VAL A 251 -2.59 8.90 -20.45
CA VAL A 251 -2.24 7.47 -20.55
C VAL A 251 -3.13 6.66 -19.62
N PRO A 252 -3.82 5.59 -20.10
CA PRO A 252 -4.56 4.67 -19.24
C PRO A 252 -3.62 4.01 -18.22
N VAL A 253 -4.02 4.02 -16.95
CA VAL A 253 -3.24 3.42 -15.86
C VAL A 253 -4.04 2.28 -15.26
N PHE A 254 -3.51 1.07 -15.34
CA PHE A 254 -4.02 -0.06 -14.55
C PHE A 254 -3.71 0.19 -13.06
N CYS A 255 -4.76 0.44 -12.28
CA CYS A 255 -4.65 0.71 -10.86
C CYS A 255 -4.58 -0.60 -10.08
N ARG A 256 -3.54 -0.74 -9.26
CA ARG A 256 -3.34 -1.90 -8.39
C ARG A 256 -2.87 -1.46 -7.01
N GLY A 257 -3.53 -1.96 -5.99
CA GLY A 257 -3.41 -1.37 -4.67
C GLY A 257 -3.89 -2.26 -3.54
N ALA A 258 -4.03 -1.62 -2.39
CA ALA A 258 -4.66 -2.21 -1.23
C ALA A 258 -5.62 -1.20 -0.62
N ARG A 259 -6.68 -1.72 0.00
CA ARG A 259 -7.53 -0.93 0.88
C ARG A 259 -6.77 -0.58 2.16
N LEU A 260 -7.02 0.64 2.65
CA LEU A 260 -6.59 1.11 3.96
C LEU A 260 -7.82 1.43 4.79
N ALA A 261 -8.03 0.61 5.82
CA ALA A 261 -9.00 0.88 6.87
C ALA A 261 -8.54 2.03 7.79
N ALA A 262 -9.45 2.50 8.67
CA ALA A 262 -9.16 3.62 9.56
C ALA A 262 -7.99 3.32 10.53
N GLU A 263 -7.91 2.09 11.02
CA GLU A 263 -6.87 1.60 11.93
C GLU A 263 -5.51 1.55 11.21
N GLU A 264 -5.50 1.09 9.96
CA GLU A 264 -4.30 1.05 9.13
C GLU A 264 -3.79 2.45 8.81
N LEU A 265 -4.69 3.40 8.57
CA LEU A 265 -4.34 4.79 8.35
C LEU A 265 -3.70 5.42 9.61
N ALA A 266 -4.19 5.06 10.79
CA ALA A 266 -3.59 5.50 12.05
C ALA A 266 -2.19 4.91 12.25
N ALA A 267 -1.98 3.65 11.90
CA ALA A 267 -0.64 3.03 11.92
C ALA A 267 0.31 3.68 10.91
N LEU A 268 -0.19 4.07 9.74
CA LEU A 268 0.57 4.80 8.73
C LEU A 268 1.00 6.19 9.21
N ALA A 269 0.12 6.90 9.92
CA ALA A 269 0.33 8.24 10.48
C ALA A 269 1.07 8.24 11.83
N ALA A 270 1.44 7.07 12.37
CA ALA A 270 2.03 6.99 13.70
C ALA A 270 3.37 7.74 13.83
N SER A 271 4.17 7.75 12.77
CA SER A 271 5.42 8.55 12.68
C SER A 271 5.90 8.67 11.23
N PRO A 272 6.76 9.67 10.91
CA PRO A 272 7.37 9.77 9.58
C PRO A 272 8.16 8.51 9.18
N LEU A 273 8.76 7.81 10.14
CA LEU A 273 9.47 6.55 9.89
C LEU A 273 8.49 5.42 9.51
N ALA A 274 7.37 5.31 10.21
CA ALA A 274 6.30 4.37 9.88
C ALA A 274 5.74 4.66 8.47
N THR A 275 5.42 5.92 8.17
CA THR A 275 4.94 6.32 6.84
C THR A 275 5.91 5.91 5.74
N ARG A 276 7.21 6.22 5.90
CA ARG A 276 8.25 5.83 4.93
C ARG A 276 8.37 4.32 4.77
N ARG A 277 8.28 3.56 5.86
CA ARG A 277 8.33 2.09 5.83
C ARG A 277 7.17 1.51 5.03
N TRP A 278 5.95 1.92 5.32
CA TRP A 278 4.75 1.42 4.65
C TRP A 278 4.69 1.83 3.18
N MET A 279 5.07 3.07 2.84
CA MET A 279 5.18 3.50 1.44
C MET A 279 6.21 2.68 0.67
N ARG A 280 7.34 2.33 1.31
CA ARG A 280 8.35 1.45 0.71
C ARG A 280 7.81 0.05 0.45
N LEU A 281 7.03 -0.51 1.38
CA LEU A 281 6.40 -1.82 1.24
C LEU A 281 5.32 -1.82 0.15
N ALA A 282 4.44 -0.81 0.13
CA ALA A 282 3.43 -0.66 -0.91
C ALA A 282 4.06 -0.52 -2.30
N ARG A 283 5.06 0.38 -2.43
CA ARG A 283 5.82 0.55 -3.66
C ARG A 283 6.57 -0.73 -4.06
N GLY A 284 7.15 -1.43 -3.10
CA GLY A 284 7.88 -2.68 -3.29
C GLY A 284 7.01 -3.82 -3.81
N ALA A 285 5.72 -3.85 -3.45
CA ALA A 285 4.71 -4.76 -4.01
C ALA A 285 4.26 -4.36 -5.43
N GLY A 286 4.74 -3.23 -5.98
CA GLY A 286 4.29 -2.73 -7.28
C GLY A 286 2.93 -2.04 -7.25
N LEU A 287 2.42 -1.70 -6.06
CA LEU A 287 1.16 -0.96 -5.89
C LEU A 287 1.32 0.47 -6.38
N ASN A 288 0.34 1.01 -7.08
CA ASN A 288 0.29 2.40 -7.54
C ASN A 288 -0.95 3.16 -7.06
N VAL A 289 -1.83 2.52 -6.29
CA VAL A 289 -2.96 3.16 -5.62
C VAL A 289 -3.11 2.68 -4.18
N LEU A 290 -3.57 3.56 -3.30
CA LEU A 290 -4.10 3.23 -1.97
C LEU A 290 -5.58 3.63 -1.93
N TYR A 291 -6.44 2.67 -1.62
CA TYR A 291 -7.88 2.86 -1.56
C TYR A 291 -8.30 3.20 -0.13
N LEU A 292 -8.91 4.37 0.08
CA LEU A 292 -9.30 4.86 1.40
C LEU A 292 -10.78 4.53 1.66
N ASP A 293 -11.05 3.70 2.67
CA ASP A 293 -12.40 3.24 3.03
C ASP A 293 -13.15 4.22 3.93
N ARG A 294 -12.98 5.54 3.70
CA ARG A 294 -13.59 6.58 4.53
C ARG A 294 -13.85 7.88 3.80
N ASP A 295 -14.90 8.56 4.24
CA ASP A 295 -15.16 9.96 3.91
C ASP A 295 -14.10 10.86 4.59
N GLY A 296 -13.54 11.82 3.83
CA GLY A 296 -12.54 12.79 4.31
C GLY A 296 -11.18 12.73 3.59
N ALA A 297 -10.43 13.83 3.60
CA ALA A 297 -9.06 13.83 3.08
C ALA A 297 -8.10 13.24 4.12
N PRO A 298 -7.14 12.36 3.74
CA PRO A 298 -6.11 11.91 4.67
C PRO A 298 -5.23 13.10 5.10
N ALA A 299 -4.52 12.97 6.21
CA ALA A 299 -3.64 14.02 6.73
C ALA A 299 -2.59 14.47 5.69
N ALA A 300 -2.12 15.72 5.80
CA ALA A 300 -1.25 16.35 4.79
C ALA A 300 0.07 15.62 4.59
N ASP A 301 0.64 15.06 5.66
CA ASP A 301 1.83 14.22 5.67
C ASP A 301 1.64 12.92 4.87
N ILE A 302 0.48 12.25 5.00
CA ILE A 302 0.14 11.07 4.21
C ILE A 302 0.03 11.42 2.72
N ARG A 303 -0.63 12.54 2.40
CA ARG A 303 -0.74 13.01 0.99
C ARG A 303 0.64 13.29 0.41
N ALA A 304 1.48 14.01 1.15
CA ALA A 304 2.85 14.31 0.75
C ALA A 304 3.70 13.04 0.57
N ALA A 305 3.52 12.04 1.44
CA ALA A 305 4.20 10.76 1.33
C ALA A 305 3.75 9.96 0.09
N CYS A 306 2.45 9.96 -0.23
CA CYS A 306 1.92 9.32 -1.44
C CYS A 306 2.44 10.01 -2.71
N GLU A 307 2.44 11.34 -2.72
CA GLU A 307 2.95 12.15 -3.83
C GLU A 307 4.45 11.92 -4.04
N ALA A 308 5.23 11.80 -2.96
CA ALA A 308 6.65 11.45 -3.01
C ALA A 308 6.89 10.01 -3.52
N ALA A 309 6.04 9.07 -3.09
CA ALA A 309 6.16 7.66 -3.44
C ALA A 309 5.70 7.35 -4.87
N GLY A 310 4.95 8.25 -5.52
CA GLY A 310 4.32 7.99 -6.81
C GLY A 310 3.07 7.11 -6.66
N MET A 311 2.28 7.34 -5.60
CA MET A 311 1.10 6.56 -5.23
C MET A 311 -0.16 7.42 -5.41
N LEU A 312 -1.14 6.89 -6.15
CA LEU A 312 -2.46 7.50 -6.27
C LEU A 312 -3.26 7.25 -4.98
N LEU A 313 -4.11 8.20 -4.62
CA LEU A 313 -5.09 8.05 -3.55
C LEU A 313 -6.46 7.89 -4.19
N TRP A 314 -7.08 6.73 -4.00
CA TRP A 314 -8.45 6.50 -4.43
C TRP A 314 -9.38 6.77 -3.27
N ARG A 315 -10.26 7.75 -3.44
CA ARG A 315 -11.28 8.12 -2.47
C ARG A 315 -12.61 8.14 -3.21
N ASP A 316 -13.42 7.13 -2.97
CA ASP A 316 -14.79 7.04 -3.47
C ASP A 316 -15.61 6.38 -2.36
N GLY A 317 -16.87 6.80 -2.19
CA GLY A 317 -17.76 6.22 -1.17
C GLY A 317 -18.08 4.75 -1.45
N MET A 318 -17.79 4.29 -2.66
CA MET A 318 -17.87 2.91 -3.09
C MET A 318 -16.82 2.67 -4.19
N ALA A 319 -16.17 1.51 -4.16
CA ALA A 319 -15.29 1.12 -5.26
C ALA A 319 -16.12 1.00 -6.55
N PRO A 320 -15.57 1.36 -7.73
CA PRO A 320 -16.22 1.06 -9.01
C PRO A 320 -16.75 -0.38 -9.06
N ALA A 321 -17.91 -0.61 -9.69
CA ALA A 321 -18.50 -1.94 -9.79
C ALA A 321 -17.60 -2.98 -10.49
N ASP A 322 -16.70 -2.51 -11.36
CA ASP A 322 -15.67 -3.26 -12.08
C ASP A 322 -14.37 -3.47 -11.27
N THR A 323 -14.36 -3.11 -9.98
CA THR A 323 -13.20 -3.35 -9.11
C THR A 323 -13.04 -4.82 -8.83
N ALA A 324 -11.87 -5.35 -9.13
CA ALA A 324 -11.47 -6.71 -8.83
C ALA A 324 -10.82 -6.75 -7.43
N TRP A 325 -11.40 -7.53 -6.53
CA TRP A 325 -10.89 -7.72 -5.18
C TRP A 325 -10.20 -9.06 -5.06
N LEU A 326 -9.03 -9.10 -4.40
CA LEU A 326 -8.51 -10.37 -3.93
C LEU A 326 -9.50 -10.94 -2.90
N PRO A 327 -9.72 -12.27 -2.91
CA PRO A 327 -10.53 -12.91 -1.88
C PRO A 327 -10.02 -12.54 -0.48
N GLU A 328 -10.94 -12.25 0.44
CA GLU A 328 -10.62 -11.97 1.84
C GLU A 328 -10.23 -13.27 2.57
N ILE A 329 -9.05 -13.80 2.25
CA ILE A 329 -8.47 -14.97 2.90
C ILE A 329 -7.46 -14.56 3.96
N ALA A 330 -7.37 -15.34 5.02
CA ALA A 330 -6.38 -15.14 6.06
C ALA A 330 -4.99 -15.52 5.54
N GLY A 331 -4.13 -14.52 5.34
CA GLY A 331 -2.79 -14.70 4.80
C GLY A 331 -1.82 -15.13 5.90
N VAL A 332 -1.28 -16.35 5.80
CA VAL A 332 -0.34 -16.88 6.79
C VAL A 332 1.01 -16.15 6.73
N PRO A 333 1.52 -15.57 7.83
CA PRO A 333 2.84 -14.93 7.88
C PRO A 333 3.99 -15.90 7.67
N CYS A 334 5.20 -15.38 7.45
CA CYS A 334 6.42 -16.19 7.39
C CYS A 334 6.68 -16.96 8.71
N ALA A 335 7.47 -18.03 8.64
CA ALA A 335 7.77 -18.88 9.80
C ALA A 335 8.34 -18.07 10.98
N ARG A 336 9.26 -17.13 10.71
CA ARG A 336 9.87 -16.26 11.73
C ARG A 336 8.85 -15.38 12.46
N THR A 337 7.82 -14.90 11.79
CA THR A 337 6.75 -14.14 12.45
C THR A 337 5.91 -15.05 13.33
N LEU A 338 5.56 -16.24 12.86
CA LEU A 338 4.82 -17.20 13.69
C LEU A 338 5.61 -17.59 14.94
N GLU A 339 6.91 -17.84 14.80
CA GLU A 339 7.78 -18.16 15.94
C GLU A 339 7.89 -17.00 16.94
N ALA A 340 8.14 -15.78 16.46
CA ALA A 340 8.21 -14.59 17.30
C ALA A 340 6.91 -14.29 18.05
N LEU A 341 5.77 -14.72 17.51
CA LEU A 341 4.46 -14.60 18.14
C LEU A 341 4.08 -15.83 19.00
N GLY A 342 4.90 -16.88 19.04
CA GLY A 342 4.60 -18.12 19.76
C GLY A 342 3.52 -18.98 19.10
N LEU A 343 3.31 -18.83 17.79
CA LEU A 343 2.21 -19.44 17.03
C LEU A 343 2.64 -20.48 15.99
N SER A 344 3.93 -20.83 15.96
CA SER A 344 4.51 -21.80 15.01
C SER A 344 3.87 -23.21 15.09
N HIS A 345 3.32 -23.57 16.25
CA HIS A 345 2.62 -24.83 16.51
C HIS A 345 1.13 -24.65 16.86
N ALA A 346 0.63 -23.41 16.81
CA ALA A 346 -0.66 -23.02 17.35
C ALA A 346 -1.83 -23.16 16.35
N VAL A 347 -1.66 -23.82 15.21
CA VAL A 347 -2.71 -23.92 14.17
C VAL A 347 -4.00 -24.60 14.69
N ALA A 348 -3.89 -25.35 15.78
CA ALA A 348 -5.02 -25.96 16.50
C ALA A 348 -5.38 -25.24 17.83
N ASP A 349 -4.63 -24.20 18.21
CA ASP A 349 -4.84 -23.43 19.43
C ASP A 349 -5.97 -22.40 19.24
N PRO A 350 -6.90 -22.22 20.20
CA PRO A 350 -7.90 -21.16 20.14
C PRO A 350 -7.33 -19.75 19.89
N SER A 351 -6.11 -19.48 20.34
CA SER A 351 -5.41 -18.21 20.16
C SER A 351 -5.12 -17.89 18.68
N TRP A 352 -4.94 -18.91 17.84
CA TRP A 352 -4.84 -18.75 16.39
C TRP A 352 -6.14 -18.23 15.81
N LYS A 353 -7.27 -18.88 16.14
CA LYS A 353 -8.60 -18.48 15.63
C LYS A 353 -9.03 -17.11 16.12
N ALA A 354 -8.64 -16.71 17.33
CA ALA A 354 -8.93 -15.38 17.87
C ALA A 354 -8.34 -14.23 17.02
N SER A 355 -7.34 -14.51 16.18
CA SER A 355 -6.69 -13.53 15.31
C SER A 355 -7.22 -13.47 13.87
N VAL A 356 -8.12 -14.39 13.50
CA VAL A 356 -8.62 -14.51 12.12
C VAL A 356 -9.75 -13.50 11.90
N PRO A 357 -9.67 -12.65 10.86
CA PRO A 357 -10.75 -11.74 10.51
C PRO A 357 -12.05 -12.49 10.20
N HIS A 358 -13.15 -12.01 10.78
CA HIS A 358 -14.47 -12.58 10.59
C HIS A 358 -15.39 -11.55 9.93
N PRO A 359 -15.83 -11.76 8.68
CA PRO A 359 -16.79 -10.88 8.03
C PRO A 359 -18.11 -10.86 8.81
N VAL A 360 -18.66 -9.66 9.03
CA VAL A 360 -19.87 -9.48 9.84
C VAL A 360 -21.08 -10.12 9.18
N GLY A 361 -21.94 -10.74 9.98
CA GLY A 361 -23.19 -11.37 9.51
C GLY A 361 -23.00 -12.69 8.78
N THR A 362 -21.77 -13.23 8.79
CA THR A 362 -21.46 -14.55 8.23
C THR A 362 -21.20 -15.56 9.34
N LEU A 363 -21.25 -16.85 9.00
CA LEU A 363 -20.86 -17.96 9.90
C LEU A 363 -19.45 -18.49 9.61
N TRP A 364 -18.74 -17.86 8.67
CA TRP A 364 -17.43 -18.30 8.18
C TRP A 364 -16.43 -17.17 8.35
N ASP A 365 -15.17 -17.53 8.59
CA ASP A 365 -14.07 -16.57 8.72
C ASP A 365 -13.11 -16.59 7.52
N ALA A 366 -12.12 -15.69 7.52
CA ALA A 366 -11.14 -15.59 6.44
C ALA A 366 -10.25 -16.85 6.30
N GLU A 367 -10.11 -17.68 7.34
CA GLU A 367 -9.46 -18.99 7.23
C GLU A 367 -10.38 -20.01 6.57
N ASP A 368 -11.69 -20.00 6.84
CA ASP A 368 -12.62 -20.90 6.14
C ASP A 368 -12.66 -20.60 4.64
N ALA A 369 -12.58 -19.33 4.27
CA ALA A 369 -12.43 -18.90 2.88
C ALA A 369 -11.14 -19.47 2.25
N ARG A 370 -10.02 -19.41 2.97
CA ARG A 370 -8.74 -20.02 2.56
C ARG A 370 -8.86 -21.53 2.40
N ASP A 371 -9.42 -22.22 3.38
CA ASP A 371 -9.55 -23.68 3.41
C ASP A 371 -10.46 -24.19 2.30
N ARG A 372 -11.48 -23.42 1.90
CA ARG A 372 -12.29 -23.73 0.72
C ARG A 372 -11.44 -23.70 -0.55
N GLN A 373 -10.63 -22.66 -0.73
CA GLN A 373 -9.76 -22.52 -1.90
C GLN A 373 -8.65 -23.57 -1.93
N LEU A 374 -8.10 -23.97 -0.77
CA LEU A 374 -7.14 -25.07 -0.67
C LEU A 374 -7.74 -26.39 -1.18
N ARG A 375 -8.97 -26.71 -0.81
CA ARG A 375 -9.68 -27.90 -1.33
C ARG A 375 -9.85 -27.81 -2.84
N THR A 376 -10.32 -26.68 -3.35
CA THR A 376 -10.61 -26.51 -4.77
C THR A 376 -9.37 -26.52 -5.65
N LEU A 377 -8.30 -25.81 -5.27
CA LEU A 377 -7.13 -25.64 -6.13
C LEU A 377 -6.05 -26.71 -5.92
N TYR A 378 -5.86 -27.17 -4.68
CA TYR A 378 -4.78 -28.08 -4.32
C TYR A 378 -5.23 -29.51 -4.03
N ASP A 379 -6.54 -29.77 -4.00
CA ASP A 379 -7.14 -31.09 -3.74
C ASP A 379 -6.64 -31.72 -2.42
N VAL A 380 -6.67 -30.92 -1.35
CA VAL A 380 -6.27 -31.35 0.00
C VAL A 380 -7.41 -31.17 0.99
N ASP A 381 -7.43 -31.95 2.08
CA ASP A 381 -8.33 -31.75 3.22
C ASP A 381 -7.65 -30.96 4.35
N PRO A 382 -7.95 -29.65 4.54
CA PRO A 382 -7.24 -28.81 5.48
C PRO A 382 -7.39 -29.21 6.96
N PRO A 383 -8.59 -29.58 7.50
CA PRO A 383 -8.71 -30.17 8.83
C PRO A 383 -7.84 -31.39 9.07
N HIS A 384 -7.74 -32.31 8.09
CA HIS A 384 -6.86 -33.46 8.20
C HIS A 384 -5.38 -33.02 8.22
N LEU A 385 -4.96 -32.20 7.26
CA LEU A 385 -3.58 -31.70 7.19
C LEU A 385 -3.16 -30.95 8.45
N ARG A 386 -4.02 -30.13 9.06
CA ARG A 386 -3.69 -29.44 10.31
C ARG A 386 -3.34 -30.40 11.45
N ARG A 387 -3.90 -31.61 11.47
CA ARG A 387 -3.63 -32.64 12.47
C ARG A 387 -2.41 -33.49 12.13
N THR A 388 -2.21 -33.81 10.86
CA THR A 388 -1.17 -34.76 10.43
C THR A 388 0.13 -34.10 9.98
N ASP A 389 0.06 -32.93 9.35
CA ASP A 389 1.22 -32.14 8.90
C ASP A 389 0.88 -30.64 8.85
N ALA A 390 0.88 -30.01 10.02
CA ALA A 390 0.59 -28.58 10.16
C ALA A 390 1.56 -27.70 9.35
N GLN A 391 2.81 -28.13 9.15
CA GLN A 391 3.79 -27.37 8.37
C GLN A 391 3.47 -27.41 6.87
N ARG A 392 3.02 -28.53 6.33
CA ARG A 392 2.50 -28.61 4.96
C ARG A 392 1.23 -27.77 4.78
N TYR A 393 0.32 -27.76 5.76
CA TYR A 393 -0.84 -26.87 5.74
C TYR A 393 -0.44 -25.38 5.64
N LEU A 394 0.51 -24.92 6.47
CA LEU A 394 0.98 -23.53 6.44
C LEU A 394 1.68 -23.20 5.11
N ARG A 395 2.50 -24.10 4.57
CA ARG A 395 3.16 -23.92 3.26
C ARG A 395 2.15 -23.79 2.12
N LEU A 396 1.18 -24.71 2.05
CA LEU A 396 0.09 -24.65 1.06
C LEU A 396 -0.74 -23.38 1.21
N SER A 397 -1.06 -22.97 2.44
CA SER A 397 -1.80 -21.73 2.73
C SER A 397 -1.09 -20.49 2.19
N ARG A 398 0.24 -20.41 2.34
CA ARG A 398 1.05 -19.31 1.78
C ARG A 398 1.13 -19.39 0.26
N ALA A 399 1.34 -20.57 -0.31
CA ALA A 399 1.37 -20.76 -1.77
C ALA A 399 0.04 -20.35 -2.41
N LEU A 400 -1.08 -20.70 -1.79
CA LEU A 400 -2.41 -20.33 -2.24
C LEU A 400 -2.58 -18.81 -2.33
N ALA A 401 -2.13 -18.06 -1.31
CA ALA A 401 -2.22 -16.60 -1.35
C ALA A 401 -1.42 -16.00 -2.52
N ALA A 402 -0.26 -16.57 -2.86
CA ALA A 402 0.54 -16.15 -4.01
C ALA A 402 -0.14 -16.50 -5.35
N ASP A 403 -0.72 -17.70 -5.42
CA ASP A 403 -1.50 -18.20 -6.55
C ASP A 403 -2.72 -17.33 -6.85
N LEU A 404 -3.54 -17.00 -5.84
CA LEU A 404 -4.73 -16.15 -6.00
C LEU A 404 -4.38 -14.73 -6.47
N VAL A 405 -3.25 -14.20 -6.01
CA VAL A 405 -2.73 -12.91 -6.48
C VAL A 405 -2.35 -12.96 -7.95
N ASN A 406 -1.59 -13.98 -8.35
CA ASN A 406 -1.18 -14.16 -9.75
C ASN A 406 -2.41 -14.29 -10.66
N ASP A 407 -3.39 -15.10 -10.27
CA ASP A 407 -4.62 -15.33 -11.05
C ASP A 407 -5.43 -14.03 -11.21
N LEU A 408 -5.65 -13.29 -10.12
CA LEU A 408 -6.39 -12.02 -10.16
C LEU A 408 -5.65 -11.00 -11.05
N ILE A 409 -4.37 -10.75 -10.79
CA ILE A 409 -3.62 -9.71 -11.51
C ILE A 409 -3.46 -10.06 -12.98
N ALA A 410 -3.23 -11.33 -13.33
CA ALA A 410 -3.19 -11.76 -14.72
C ALA A 410 -4.54 -11.56 -15.41
N GLY A 411 -5.65 -11.92 -14.78
CA GLY A 411 -6.99 -11.70 -15.31
C GLY A 411 -7.34 -10.22 -15.50
N CYS A 412 -6.94 -9.37 -14.55
CA CYS A 412 -7.18 -7.92 -14.62
C CYS A 412 -6.32 -7.20 -15.66
N ARG A 413 -5.07 -7.62 -15.84
CA ARG A 413 -4.11 -6.96 -16.75
C ARG A 413 -4.16 -7.48 -18.19
N ARG A 414 -4.85 -8.58 -18.43
CA ARG A 414 -5.06 -9.15 -19.77
C ARG A 414 -5.72 -8.14 -20.70
N ASP A 415 -5.28 -8.08 -21.95
CA ASP A 415 -5.91 -7.25 -22.98
C ASP A 415 -7.39 -7.68 -23.19
N GLY A 416 -8.28 -6.68 -23.23
CA GLY A 416 -9.73 -6.88 -23.23
C GLY A 416 -10.37 -7.08 -21.84
N SER A 417 -9.60 -7.00 -20.74
CA SER A 417 -10.18 -6.96 -19.39
C SER A 417 -10.87 -5.62 -19.13
N SER A 418 -12.03 -5.68 -18.45
CA SER A 418 -12.76 -4.51 -17.99
C SER A 418 -12.38 -4.09 -16.56
N ALA A 419 -11.44 -4.78 -15.90
CA ALA A 419 -11.07 -4.46 -14.53
C ALA A 419 -10.03 -3.34 -14.48
N GLY A 420 -10.45 -2.13 -14.13
CA GLY A 420 -9.56 -0.95 -14.07
C GLY A 420 -8.79 -0.82 -12.76
N LEU A 421 -9.24 -1.55 -11.73
CA LEU A 421 -8.77 -1.46 -10.37
C LEU A 421 -8.70 -2.86 -9.75
N ALA A 422 -7.51 -3.27 -9.31
CA ALA A 422 -7.28 -4.50 -8.57
C ALA A 422 -6.81 -4.20 -7.14
N LEU A 423 -7.53 -4.69 -6.12
CA LEU A 423 -7.27 -4.34 -4.73
C LEU A 423 -7.08 -5.57 -3.84
N ALA A 424 -6.04 -5.49 -3.00
CA ALA A 424 -5.94 -6.32 -1.81
C ALA A 424 -6.88 -5.81 -0.69
N PRO A 425 -7.50 -6.71 0.09
CA PRO A 425 -8.38 -6.36 1.21
C PRO A 425 -7.77 -5.46 2.26
N SER A 426 -6.45 -5.55 2.45
CA SER A 426 -5.66 -4.77 3.40
C SER A 426 -4.20 -4.71 2.96
N LEU A 427 -3.50 -3.62 3.29
CA LEU A 427 -2.07 -3.51 3.07
C LEU A 427 -1.29 -4.28 4.15
N HIS A 428 -1.71 -4.19 5.41
CA HIS A 428 -1.01 -4.82 6.53
C HIS A 428 -1.93 -5.29 7.64
N ASP A 429 -1.49 -6.32 8.34
CA ASP A 429 -2.19 -6.83 9.51
C ASP A 429 -2.11 -5.86 10.69
N VAL A 430 -3.27 -5.51 11.23
CA VAL A 430 -3.39 -4.78 12.51
C VAL A 430 -3.51 -5.75 13.70
N LEU A 431 -3.92 -6.99 13.46
CA LEU A 431 -4.08 -8.03 14.46
C LEU A 431 -2.88 -8.99 14.46
N LEU A 432 -2.59 -9.56 15.64
CA LEU A 432 -1.49 -10.50 15.83
C LEU A 432 -1.82 -11.82 15.11
N ALA A 433 -1.24 -12.05 13.93
CA ALA A 433 -0.84 -13.34 13.36
C ALA A 433 -1.52 -13.85 12.07
N ASN A 434 -2.80 -13.60 11.79
CA ASN A 434 -3.42 -14.17 10.58
C ASN A 434 -4.46 -13.26 9.94
N GLY A 435 -4.07 -12.00 9.66
CA GLY A 435 -4.92 -11.05 8.96
C GLY A 435 -4.93 -11.25 7.44
N THR A 436 -5.75 -10.45 6.76
CA THR A 436 -5.88 -10.41 5.29
C THR A 436 -4.85 -9.49 4.62
N GLY A 437 -3.92 -8.91 5.39
CA GLY A 437 -2.92 -7.97 4.90
C GLY A 437 -1.84 -8.64 4.07
N LEU A 438 -1.31 -7.91 3.08
CA LEU A 438 -0.14 -8.31 2.28
C LEU A 438 1.14 -8.37 3.14
N VAL A 439 1.20 -7.55 4.19
CA VAL A 439 2.32 -7.49 5.14
C VAL A 439 1.83 -7.89 6.52
N ASP A 440 2.61 -8.65 7.27
CA ASP A 440 2.25 -9.04 8.63
C ASP A 440 2.45 -7.90 9.66
N VAL A 441 2.03 -8.17 10.90
CA VAL A 441 2.10 -7.23 12.03
C VAL A 441 3.53 -6.82 12.42
N CYS A 442 4.52 -7.67 12.12
CA CYS A 442 5.94 -7.33 12.30
C CYS A 442 6.46 -6.44 11.17
N GLY A 443 5.65 -6.22 10.13
CA GLY A 443 5.96 -5.48 8.92
C GLY A 443 6.87 -6.26 7.96
N ARG A 444 6.74 -7.59 7.93
CA ARG A 444 7.39 -8.48 6.97
C ARG A 444 6.40 -8.84 5.85
N PRO A 445 6.82 -8.78 4.58
CA PRO A 445 6.04 -9.26 3.45
C PRO A 445 5.56 -10.71 3.63
N LYS A 446 4.29 -10.97 3.29
CA LYS A 446 3.75 -12.32 3.13
C LYS A 446 3.87 -12.78 1.67
N SER A 447 3.59 -14.05 1.41
CA SER A 447 3.65 -14.63 0.06
C SER A 447 2.82 -13.86 -0.98
N GLY A 448 1.62 -13.38 -0.61
CA GLY A 448 0.80 -12.53 -1.47
C GLY A 448 1.46 -11.20 -1.86
N TRP A 449 2.27 -10.60 -0.98
CA TRP A 449 3.06 -9.41 -1.31
C TRP A 449 4.14 -9.71 -2.35
N HIS A 450 4.80 -10.86 -2.23
CA HIS A 450 5.82 -11.30 -3.18
C HIS A 450 5.20 -11.58 -4.56
N ALA A 451 4.04 -12.22 -4.60
CA ALA A 451 3.27 -12.40 -5.82
C ALA A 451 2.83 -11.06 -6.43
N MET A 452 2.35 -10.11 -5.62
CA MET A 452 2.02 -8.76 -6.10
C MET A 452 3.25 -8.10 -6.74
N ARG A 453 4.41 -8.14 -6.07
CA ARG A 453 5.68 -7.60 -6.59
C ARG A 453 6.07 -8.23 -7.93
N ALA A 454 5.85 -9.53 -8.10
CA ALA A 454 6.18 -10.25 -9.33
C ALA A 454 5.18 -9.95 -10.46
N ALA A 455 3.87 -9.97 -10.17
CA ALA A 455 2.81 -9.81 -11.15
C ALA A 455 2.53 -8.34 -11.55
N CYS A 456 2.92 -7.38 -10.71
CA CYS A 456 2.68 -5.94 -10.90
C CYS A 456 3.86 -5.19 -11.53
N ARG A 457 4.81 -5.90 -12.17
CA ARG A 457 5.94 -5.24 -12.83
C ARG A 457 5.48 -4.42 -14.05
N PRO A 458 6.15 -3.29 -14.36
CA PRO A 458 5.81 -2.48 -15.53
C PRO A 458 6.03 -3.21 -16.87
N LEU A 459 7.09 -4.01 -16.95
CA LEU A 459 7.35 -4.95 -18.05
C LEU A 459 6.96 -6.34 -17.57
N GLN A 460 5.94 -6.92 -18.19
CA GLN A 460 5.29 -8.13 -17.67
C GLN A 460 4.92 -9.08 -18.81
N VAL A 461 5.10 -10.39 -18.57
CA VAL A 461 4.43 -11.43 -19.34
C VAL A 461 3.33 -12.04 -18.46
N LEU A 462 2.15 -12.24 -19.05
CA LEU A 462 1.02 -12.92 -18.43
C LEU A 462 0.69 -14.15 -19.27
N ILE A 463 0.24 -15.23 -18.62
CA ILE A 463 -0.23 -16.44 -19.29
C ILE A 463 -1.70 -16.64 -18.94
N SER A 464 -2.53 -16.90 -19.95
CA SER A 464 -3.91 -17.34 -19.78
C SER A 464 -4.22 -18.50 -20.71
N ASN A 465 -5.06 -19.44 -20.28
CA ASN A 465 -5.62 -20.47 -21.16
C ASN A 465 -6.91 -19.94 -21.80
N ASN A 466 -7.04 -20.02 -23.13
CA ASN A 466 -8.22 -19.60 -23.88
C ASN A 466 -9.22 -20.75 -24.16
N GLY A 467 -8.98 -21.95 -23.64
CA GLY A 467 -9.78 -23.14 -23.95
C GLY A 467 -11.21 -23.10 -23.43
N SER A 468 -12.14 -22.51 -24.20
CA SER A 468 -13.59 -22.74 -24.04
C SER A 468 -14.10 -23.90 -24.91
N ASN A 469 -13.32 -24.35 -25.90
CA ASN A 469 -13.72 -25.34 -26.92
C ASN A 469 -12.74 -26.53 -27.06
N GLY A 470 -12.11 -26.98 -25.97
CA GLY A 470 -11.31 -28.20 -25.96
C GLY A 470 -9.96 -28.13 -26.70
N SER A 471 -9.47 -26.94 -27.07
CA SER A 471 -8.06 -26.75 -27.43
C SER A 471 -7.33 -26.01 -26.30
N ASP A 472 -6.32 -26.66 -25.73
CA ASP A 472 -5.37 -26.08 -24.76
C ASP A 472 -4.45 -25.07 -25.47
N SER A 473 -5.03 -23.95 -25.92
CA SER A 473 -4.28 -22.87 -26.54
C SER A 473 -3.88 -21.84 -25.48
N ILE A 474 -2.57 -21.70 -25.31
CA ILE A 474 -1.98 -20.70 -24.43
C ILE A 474 -1.98 -19.35 -25.13
N ARG A 475 -2.39 -18.31 -24.39
CA ARG A 475 -2.27 -16.91 -24.76
C ARG A 475 -1.27 -16.21 -23.84
N LEU A 476 -0.44 -15.36 -24.43
CA LEU A 476 0.46 -14.46 -23.72
C LEU A 476 0.05 -13.01 -23.95
N ASP A 477 0.01 -12.24 -22.86
CA ASP A 477 -0.13 -10.79 -22.90
C ASP A 477 1.18 -10.18 -22.40
N LEU A 478 1.86 -9.44 -23.29
CA LEU A 478 3.13 -8.79 -23.01
C LEU A 478 2.89 -7.29 -22.78
N CYS A 479 3.00 -6.86 -21.53
CA CYS A 479 2.70 -5.47 -21.15
C CYS A 479 3.99 -4.65 -21.04
N ASN A 480 3.98 -3.46 -21.62
CA ASN A 480 4.97 -2.41 -21.37
C ASN A 480 4.28 -1.15 -20.85
N GLU A 481 4.23 -1.01 -19.54
CA GLU A 481 3.72 0.19 -18.88
C GLU A 481 4.74 1.33 -18.85
N THR A 482 5.94 1.21 -19.42
CA THR A 482 6.97 2.26 -19.35
C THR A 482 6.84 3.28 -20.49
N ALA A 483 7.50 4.42 -20.34
CA ALA A 483 7.45 5.52 -21.32
C ALA A 483 8.27 5.27 -22.60
N ALA A 484 9.05 4.18 -22.65
CA ALA A 484 9.97 3.92 -23.74
C ALA A 484 9.73 2.54 -24.34
N PRO A 485 9.92 2.38 -25.67
CA PRO A 485 9.94 1.06 -26.27
C PRO A 485 11.09 0.22 -25.70
N ARG A 486 10.91 -1.10 -25.69
CA ARG A 486 11.86 -2.07 -25.17
C ARG A 486 12.01 -3.24 -26.13
N GLU A 487 13.24 -3.51 -26.53
CA GLU A 487 13.59 -4.75 -27.22
C GLU A 487 13.66 -5.87 -26.19
N VAL A 488 12.83 -6.89 -26.36
CA VAL A 488 12.68 -7.99 -25.41
C VAL A 488 12.77 -9.34 -26.13
N ARG A 489 13.24 -10.34 -25.40
CA ARG A 489 13.19 -11.75 -25.79
C ARG A 489 12.15 -12.46 -24.94
N VAL A 490 11.24 -13.16 -25.60
CA VAL A 490 10.18 -13.97 -24.99
C VAL A 490 10.48 -15.43 -25.32
N ARG A 491 10.81 -16.21 -24.29
CA ARG A 491 11.00 -17.65 -24.40
C ARG A 491 9.86 -18.38 -23.71
N VAL A 492 9.24 -19.32 -24.40
CA VAL A 492 8.17 -20.16 -23.89
C VAL A 492 8.65 -21.61 -23.90
N CYS A 493 8.56 -22.28 -22.77
CA CYS A 493 8.95 -23.68 -22.62
C CYS A 493 7.73 -24.50 -22.15
N TRP A 494 7.45 -25.59 -22.87
CA TRP A 494 6.50 -26.61 -22.46
C TRP A 494 7.26 -27.75 -21.80
N ILE A 495 6.98 -27.98 -20.52
CA ILE A 495 7.74 -28.88 -19.65
C ILE A 495 6.87 -30.07 -19.29
N ARG A 496 7.41 -31.28 -19.47
CA ARG A 496 6.80 -32.56 -19.07
C ARG A 496 7.60 -33.22 -17.95
N ASN A 497 6.89 -33.92 -17.08
CA ASN A 497 7.36 -34.56 -15.86
C ASN A 497 8.19 -33.61 -14.99
N GLY A 498 7.86 -32.31 -15.00
CA GLY A 498 8.59 -31.26 -14.31
C GLY A 498 10.04 -31.02 -14.76
N ALA A 499 10.68 -31.87 -15.57
CA ALA A 499 12.10 -31.74 -15.94
C ALA A 499 12.33 -31.51 -17.44
N GLN A 500 11.59 -32.20 -18.30
CA GLN A 500 11.88 -32.25 -19.72
C GLN A 500 11.22 -31.08 -20.44
N VAL A 501 12.01 -30.11 -20.92
CA VAL A 501 11.55 -29.14 -21.92
C VAL A 501 11.39 -29.87 -23.24
N HIS A 502 10.16 -30.28 -23.57
CA HIS A 502 9.89 -31.08 -24.78
C HIS A 502 9.55 -30.22 -26.00
N ALA A 503 9.18 -28.95 -25.78
CA ALA A 503 8.91 -28.00 -26.83
C ALA A 503 9.24 -26.58 -26.37
N GLU A 504 9.62 -25.72 -27.30
CA GLU A 504 9.91 -24.32 -27.03
C GLU A 504 9.58 -23.38 -28.19
N ALA A 505 9.37 -22.11 -27.85
CA ALA A 505 9.24 -21.00 -28.78
C ALA A 505 10.09 -19.84 -28.28
N ASP A 506 10.76 -19.14 -29.22
CA ASP A 506 11.62 -18.02 -28.90
C ASP A 506 11.35 -16.86 -29.86
N HIS A 507 11.10 -15.68 -29.30
CA HIS A 507 10.77 -14.48 -30.05
C HIS A 507 11.57 -13.30 -29.54
N VAL A 508 12.25 -12.60 -30.45
CA VAL A 508 12.79 -11.26 -30.18
C VAL A 508 11.87 -10.24 -30.84
N LEU A 509 11.37 -9.29 -30.05
CA LEU A 509 10.37 -8.31 -30.50
C LEU A 509 10.55 -6.97 -29.77
N CYS A 510 9.94 -5.92 -30.31
CA CYS A 510 9.96 -4.59 -29.70
C CYS A 510 8.58 -4.28 -29.08
N LEU A 511 8.51 -4.27 -27.75
CA LEU A 511 7.33 -3.82 -27.01
C LEU A 511 7.28 -2.29 -27.01
N GLN A 512 6.29 -1.73 -27.69
CA GLN A 512 6.09 -0.28 -27.74
C GLN A 512 5.80 0.30 -26.35
N ALA A 513 6.11 1.59 -26.17
CA ALA A 513 5.79 2.30 -24.94
C ALA A 513 4.27 2.30 -24.70
N ARG A 514 3.86 2.11 -23.43
CA ARG A 514 2.44 2.13 -23.02
C ARG A 514 1.53 1.16 -23.80
N ALA A 515 2.07 0.03 -24.23
CA ALA A 515 1.36 -0.91 -25.09
C ALA A 515 1.27 -2.31 -24.48
N VAL A 516 0.33 -3.10 -25.00
CA VAL A 516 0.23 -4.54 -24.78
C VAL A 516 0.34 -5.22 -26.14
N LEU A 517 1.15 -6.28 -26.21
CA LEU A 517 1.22 -7.16 -27.36
C LEU A 517 0.70 -8.54 -26.97
N VAL A 518 -0.30 -9.04 -27.71
CA VAL A 518 -0.88 -10.36 -27.48
C VAL A 518 -0.26 -11.36 -28.44
N LEU A 519 0.19 -12.51 -27.91
CA LEU A 519 0.74 -13.63 -28.69
C LEU A 519 0.00 -14.93 -28.37
N ALA A 520 -0.16 -15.77 -29.38
CA ALA A 520 -0.52 -17.18 -29.22
C ALA A 520 0.70 -18.02 -29.62
N PRO A 521 1.63 -18.29 -28.68
CA PRO A 521 2.89 -18.94 -29.03
C PRO A 521 2.63 -20.36 -29.55
N GLN A 522 3.35 -20.72 -30.62
CA GLN A 522 3.38 -22.07 -31.16
C GLN A 522 4.79 -22.63 -31.00
N PRO A 523 4.96 -23.91 -30.63
CA PRO A 523 6.26 -24.56 -30.62
C PRO A 523 7.00 -24.36 -31.95
N GLN A 524 8.23 -23.88 -31.87
CA GLN A 524 9.16 -23.74 -33.00
C GLN A 524 10.17 -24.90 -33.03
N GLN A 525 10.47 -25.47 -31.85
CA GLN A 525 11.33 -26.63 -31.69
C GLN A 525 10.65 -27.65 -30.77
N GLY A 526 10.92 -28.95 -31.00
CA GLY A 526 10.40 -30.04 -30.19
C GLY A 526 9.04 -30.59 -30.64
N GLY A 527 8.29 -31.16 -29.69
CA GLY A 527 6.99 -31.80 -29.93
C GLY A 527 5.79 -30.85 -29.90
N ALA A 528 4.58 -31.40 -30.04
CA ALA A 528 3.34 -30.63 -29.92
C ALA A 528 3.15 -30.07 -28.50
N ALA A 529 2.50 -28.90 -28.37
CA ALA A 529 2.24 -28.24 -27.08
C ALA A 529 1.29 -29.02 -26.14
N ALA A 530 0.54 -29.97 -26.68
CA ALA A 530 -0.39 -30.81 -25.91
C ALA A 530 0.38 -31.71 -24.92
N ALA A 531 -0.18 -31.89 -23.72
CA ALA A 531 0.36 -32.72 -22.64
C ALA A 531 1.65 -32.20 -21.95
N ALA A 532 1.73 -30.88 -21.72
CA ALA A 532 2.71 -30.26 -20.83
C ALA A 532 2.14 -30.10 -19.42
N ASP A 533 2.93 -30.40 -18.38
CA ASP A 533 2.54 -30.20 -16.99
C ASP A 533 2.77 -28.74 -16.54
N VAL A 534 3.73 -28.08 -17.18
CA VAL A 534 4.04 -26.67 -16.93
C VAL A 534 4.31 -25.96 -18.25
N VAL A 535 3.70 -24.80 -18.46
CA VAL A 535 4.09 -23.84 -19.50
C VAL A 535 4.75 -22.65 -18.82
N LEU A 536 6.02 -22.41 -19.14
CA LEU A 536 6.81 -21.34 -18.55
C LEU A 536 7.13 -20.29 -19.62
N ALA A 537 6.64 -19.06 -19.44
CA ALA A 537 6.99 -17.92 -20.29
C ALA A 537 7.96 -17.01 -19.53
N THR A 538 9.08 -16.69 -20.18
CA THR A 538 10.13 -15.83 -19.64
C THR A 538 10.29 -14.62 -20.56
N LEU A 539 10.18 -13.42 -19.99
CA LEU A 539 10.44 -12.15 -20.64
C LEU A 539 11.77 -11.60 -20.14
N SER A 540 12.69 -11.34 -21.07
CA SER A 540 14.01 -10.81 -20.77
C SER A 540 14.35 -9.62 -21.66
N ASP A 541 15.25 -8.76 -21.22
CA ASP A 541 15.82 -7.72 -22.05
C ASP A 541 16.65 -8.38 -23.17
N ALA A 542 16.38 -8.01 -24.43
CA ALA A 542 16.98 -8.72 -25.56
C ALA A 542 18.50 -8.54 -25.67
N ARG A 543 19.05 -7.46 -25.09
CA ARG A 543 20.48 -7.11 -25.22
C ARG A 543 21.29 -7.64 -24.06
N SER A 544 20.83 -7.40 -22.83
CA SER A 544 21.53 -7.78 -21.60
C SER A 544 21.20 -9.18 -21.13
N GLY A 545 20.07 -9.75 -21.56
CA GLY A 545 19.54 -11.01 -21.03
C GLY A 545 18.96 -10.89 -19.61
N GLU A 546 18.83 -9.68 -19.07
CA GLU A 546 18.24 -9.46 -17.74
C GLU A 546 16.80 -10.01 -17.71
N LEU A 547 16.50 -10.83 -16.70
CA LEU A 547 15.15 -11.32 -16.47
C LEU A 547 14.22 -10.17 -16.07
N LEU A 548 13.27 -9.84 -16.95
CA LEU A 548 12.30 -8.77 -16.72
C LEU A 548 11.04 -9.28 -16.04
N SER A 549 10.53 -10.44 -16.44
CA SER A 549 9.32 -11.05 -15.88
C SER A 549 9.25 -12.53 -16.25
N GLN A 550 8.51 -13.31 -15.46
CA GLN A 550 8.25 -14.72 -15.73
C GLN A 550 6.84 -15.06 -15.26
N ALA A 551 6.17 -15.95 -16.00
CA ALA A 551 4.87 -16.48 -15.63
C ALA A 551 4.84 -17.99 -15.94
N ALA A 552 4.16 -18.74 -15.08
CA ALA A 552 3.99 -20.18 -15.23
C ALA A 552 2.50 -20.53 -15.24
N HIS A 553 2.09 -21.41 -16.14
CA HIS A 553 0.76 -22.01 -16.15
C HIS A 553 0.89 -23.51 -15.89
N LEU A 554 0.16 -23.99 -14.90
CA LEU A 554 0.09 -25.40 -14.52
C LEU A 554 -1.36 -25.86 -14.76
N PRO A 555 -1.63 -26.76 -15.72
CA PRO A 555 -2.97 -27.30 -15.93
C PRO A 555 -3.49 -28.06 -14.70
N ASP A 556 -2.62 -28.88 -14.09
CA ASP A 556 -2.89 -29.52 -12.80
C ASP A 556 -2.18 -28.75 -11.67
N ARG A 557 -2.98 -28.21 -10.75
CA ARG A 557 -2.49 -27.40 -9.63
C ARG A 557 -2.50 -28.14 -8.30
N ARG A 558 -2.85 -29.43 -8.28
CA ARG A 558 -2.85 -30.27 -7.06
C ARG A 558 -1.50 -30.21 -6.35
N ALA A 559 -1.53 -30.38 -5.03
CA ALA A 559 -0.35 -30.21 -4.18
C ALA A 559 0.82 -31.16 -4.55
N ASP A 560 0.50 -32.31 -5.12
CA ASP A 560 1.40 -33.40 -5.50
C ASP A 560 1.49 -33.63 -7.02
N ALA A 561 0.96 -32.69 -7.82
CA ALA A 561 0.92 -32.79 -9.28
C ALA A 561 2.32 -32.84 -9.94
N LEU A 562 3.36 -32.38 -9.25
CA LEU A 562 4.72 -32.31 -9.77
C LEU A 562 5.68 -33.18 -8.96
N PRO A 563 6.71 -33.77 -9.59
CA PRO A 563 7.74 -34.54 -8.90
C PRO A 563 8.59 -33.65 -7.99
N GLN A 564 9.41 -34.29 -7.14
CA GLN A 564 10.32 -33.60 -6.24
C GLN A 564 11.25 -32.63 -7.01
N ALA A 565 11.31 -31.37 -6.58
CA ALA A 565 12.08 -30.32 -7.26
C ALA A 565 13.59 -30.64 -7.34
N GLY A 566 14.13 -31.38 -6.36
CA GLY A 566 15.56 -31.66 -6.24
C GLY A 566 16.34 -30.35 -6.09
N LEU A 567 16.02 -29.60 -5.03
CA LEU A 567 16.65 -28.33 -4.71
C LEU A 567 18.10 -28.50 -4.25
N HIS A 568 18.96 -27.57 -4.63
CA HIS A 568 20.31 -27.41 -4.13
C HIS A 568 20.55 -25.95 -3.74
N VAL A 569 21.31 -25.71 -2.68
CA VAL A 569 21.57 -24.38 -2.13
C VAL A 569 23.03 -24.29 -1.72
N GLU A 570 23.69 -23.22 -2.14
CA GLU A 570 25.04 -22.86 -1.71
C GLU A 570 25.05 -21.44 -1.13
N VAL A 571 25.71 -21.25 0.01
CA VAL A 571 25.93 -19.93 0.58
C VAL A 571 27.21 -19.35 -0.02
N GLN A 572 27.13 -18.11 -0.48
CA GLN A 572 28.27 -17.38 -1.02
C GLN A 572 28.41 -16.02 -0.34
N ARG A 573 29.66 -15.57 -0.22
CA ARG A 573 30.00 -14.22 0.24
C ARG A 573 30.71 -13.47 -0.87
N TYR A 574 30.12 -12.36 -1.32
CA TYR A 574 30.70 -11.50 -2.34
C TYR A 574 30.60 -10.04 -1.91
N ALA A 575 31.71 -9.30 -1.96
CA ALA A 575 31.79 -7.89 -1.56
C ALA A 575 31.12 -7.62 -0.20
N GLU A 576 31.43 -8.46 0.80
CA GLU A 576 30.86 -8.40 2.16
C GLU A 576 29.34 -8.60 2.27
N GLN A 577 28.70 -9.06 1.19
CA GLN A 577 27.27 -9.39 1.16
C GLN A 577 27.08 -10.91 1.09
N TRP A 578 26.03 -11.39 1.76
CA TRP A 578 25.62 -12.79 1.71
C TRP A 578 24.64 -13.03 0.56
N TRP A 579 24.88 -14.13 -0.15
CA TRP A 579 24.07 -14.58 -1.28
C TRP A 579 23.77 -16.07 -1.12
N LEU A 580 22.58 -16.47 -1.55
CA LEU A 580 22.21 -17.87 -1.75
C LEU A 580 22.19 -18.14 -3.25
N GLU A 581 22.93 -19.15 -3.68
CA GLU A 581 22.82 -19.69 -5.03
C GLU A 581 21.95 -20.95 -4.98
N ILE A 582 20.77 -20.86 -5.58
CA ILE A 582 19.71 -21.87 -5.50
C ILE A 582 19.51 -22.46 -6.90
N SER A 583 19.48 -23.79 -7.01
CA SER A 583 19.17 -24.50 -8.25
C SER A 583 18.16 -25.62 -8.02
N ALA A 584 17.49 -26.05 -9.09
CA ALA A 584 16.55 -27.16 -9.05
C ALA A 584 16.75 -28.10 -10.25
N THR A 585 16.64 -29.41 -10.01
CA THR A 585 16.71 -30.42 -11.08
C THR A 585 15.41 -30.49 -11.90
N HIS A 586 14.28 -30.35 -11.22
CA HIS A 586 12.94 -30.26 -11.80
C HIS A 586 12.38 -28.86 -11.57
N PHE A 587 11.25 -28.54 -12.19
CA PHE A 587 10.52 -27.30 -11.96
C PHE A 587 10.18 -27.19 -10.47
N ALA A 588 10.68 -26.15 -9.83
CA ALA A 588 10.43 -25.89 -8.42
C ALA A 588 9.29 -24.88 -8.29
N ARG A 589 8.17 -25.32 -7.73
CA ARG A 589 6.97 -24.50 -7.53
C ARG A 589 7.06 -23.75 -6.21
N TRP A 590 6.94 -22.41 -6.24
CA TRP A 590 6.93 -21.57 -5.04
C TRP A 590 8.13 -21.81 -4.10
N VAL A 591 9.34 -21.70 -4.67
CA VAL A 591 10.59 -21.66 -3.92
C VAL A 591 10.53 -20.51 -2.93
N HIS A 592 10.81 -20.81 -1.66
CA HIS A 592 10.87 -19.82 -0.60
C HIS A 592 12.00 -20.08 0.40
N ILE A 593 12.46 -19.01 1.02
CA ILE A 593 13.63 -18.98 1.90
C ILE A 593 13.18 -18.61 3.31
N GLU A 594 13.45 -19.50 4.26
CA GLU A 594 13.22 -19.30 5.69
C GLU A 594 14.60 -19.12 6.36
N ASP A 595 15.07 -17.87 6.45
CA ASP A 595 16.30 -17.50 7.17
C ASP A 595 15.96 -17.03 8.59
N ASP A 596 16.78 -17.43 9.55
CA ASP A 596 16.56 -17.20 10.97
C ASP A 596 16.63 -15.69 11.33
N VAL A 597 17.46 -14.91 10.62
CA VAL A 597 17.75 -13.51 10.98
C VAL A 597 17.70 -12.53 9.80
N LEU A 598 17.98 -12.99 8.58
CA LEU A 598 18.02 -12.18 7.37
C LEU A 598 16.73 -12.29 6.55
N GLN A 599 16.58 -11.42 5.57
CA GLN A 599 15.47 -11.44 4.63
C GLN A 599 15.99 -11.58 3.20
N PRO A 600 15.44 -12.50 2.40
CA PRO A 600 15.82 -12.61 1.00
C PRO A 600 15.34 -11.40 0.18
N SER A 601 16.15 -10.97 -0.79
CA SER A 601 15.80 -9.87 -1.70
C SER A 601 14.62 -10.21 -2.63
N GLN A 602 14.38 -11.50 -2.85
CA GLN A 602 13.27 -12.08 -3.59
C GLN A 602 12.93 -13.42 -2.95
N ASP A 603 11.64 -13.69 -2.82
CA ASP A 603 11.09 -14.87 -2.17
C ASP A 603 9.80 -15.27 -2.91
N TRP A 604 9.29 -16.48 -2.67
CA TRP A 604 8.08 -17.01 -3.32
C TRP A 604 8.13 -16.88 -4.85
N PHE A 605 8.99 -17.65 -5.50
CA PHE A 605 9.17 -17.64 -6.96
C PHE A 605 9.20 -19.05 -7.54
N HIS A 606 9.05 -19.17 -8.86
CA HIS A 606 9.24 -20.44 -9.56
C HIS A 606 10.68 -20.57 -10.08
N LEU A 607 11.20 -21.79 -10.16
CA LEU A 607 12.48 -22.06 -10.80
C LEU A 607 12.29 -23.10 -11.90
N ALA A 608 12.79 -22.78 -13.10
CA ALA A 608 12.80 -23.69 -14.24
C ALA A 608 13.65 -24.94 -13.94
N PRO A 609 13.38 -26.09 -14.58
CA PRO A 609 14.25 -27.26 -14.46
C PRO A 609 15.67 -26.95 -14.94
N GLY A 610 16.68 -27.36 -14.17
CA GLY A 610 18.08 -27.01 -14.38
C GLY A 610 18.41 -25.53 -14.14
N GLY A 611 17.42 -24.71 -13.74
CA GLY A 611 17.57 -23.29 -13.49
C GLY A 611 18.40 -23.01 -12.24
N ARG A 612 19.13 -21.88 -12.26
CA ARG A 612 19.94 -21.39 -11.15
C ARG A 612 19.66 -19.90 -10.92
N ILE A 613 19.54 -19.49 -9.67
CA ILE A 613 19.30 -18.10 -9.29
C ILE A 613 20.16 -17.72 -8.08
N ARG A 614 20.61 -16.46 -8.05
CA ARG A 614 21.30 -15.88 -6.90
C ARG A 614 20.40 -14.89 -6.18
N ILE A 615 20.19 -15.12 -4.89
CA ILE A 615 19.35 -14.30 -4.02
C ILE A 615 20.21 -13.63 -2.98
N ARG A 616 20.15 -12.30 -2.89
CA ARG A 616 20.86 -11.56 -1.86
C ARG A 616 20.11 -11.65 -0.54
N LEU A 617 20.83 -11.85 0.56
CA LEU A 617 20.28 -11.78 1.91
C LEU A 617 20.50 -10.38 2.49
N LEU A 618 19.46 -9.83 3.11
CA LEU A 618 19.38 -8.44 3.57
C LEU A 618 19.06 -8.41 5.06
N HIS A 619 19.53 -7.38 5.75
CA HIS A 619 19.01 -7.06 7.08
C HIS A 619 17.55 -6.57 6.96
N GLU A 620 16.67 -6.95 7.89
CA GLU A 620 15.23 -6.60 7.86
C GLU A 620 14.99 -5.08 7.85
N GLY A 621 15.87 -4.31 8.51
CA GLY A 621 15.85 -2.84 8.48
C GLY A 621 16.45 -2.20 7.22
N GLY A 622 17.07 -2.97 6.33
CA GLY A 622 17.79 -2.47 5.16
C GLY A 622 19.15 -1.83 5.46
N HIS A 623 19.72 -2.10 6.63
CA HIS A 623 21.05 -1.64 7.04
C HIS A 623 22.14 -2.58 6.51
N ALA A 624 23.39 -2.10 6.55
CA ALA A 624 24.56 -2.95 6.32
C ALA A 624 24.57 -4.10 7.33
N LEU A 625 24.96 -5.28 6.87
CA LEU A 625 25.05 -6.46 7.71
C LEU A 625 26.21 -6.29 8.70
N HIS A 626 25.92 -6.47 9.99
CA HIS A 626 26.97 -6.63 10.99
C HIS A 626 27.85 -7.85 10.64
N PRO A 627 29.19 -7.76 10.73
CA PRO A 627 30.11 -8.82 10.29
C PRO A 627 29.88 -10.19 10.94
N ALA A 628 29.37 -10.20 12.17
CA ALA A 628 29.06 -11.41 12.94
C ALA A 628 27.72 -12.08 12.59
N MET A 629 26.89 -11.48 11.73
CA MET A 629 25.65 -12.13 11.28
C MET A 629 25.95 -13.05 10.10
N CYS A 630 25.92 -14.35 10.37
CA CYS A 630 26.01 -15.40 9.37
C CYS A 630 24.59 -15.87 8.98
N PRO A 631 24.31 -16.09 7.69
CA PRO A 631 23.04 -16.64 7.26
C PRO A 631 22.93 -18.11 7.66
N ALA A 632 21.77 -18.48 8.19
CA ALA A 632 21.42 -19.84 8.52
C ALA A 632 19.91 -20.02 8.35
N GLY A 633 19.51 -21.16 7.80
CA GLY A 633 18.10 -21.42 7.57
C GLY A 633 17.86 -22.56 6.59
N LYS A 634 16.75 -22.45 5.87
CA LYS A 634 16.30 -23.47 4.93
C LYS A 634 15.64 -22.89 3.69
N VAL A 635 15.78 -23.58 2.58
CA VAL A 635 15.08 -23.33 1.33
C VAL A 635 14.10 -24.47 1.07
N ARG A 636 12.91 -24.12 0.59
CA ARG A 636 11.82 -25.05 0.32
C ARG A 636 11.20 -24.76 -1.03
N ALA A 637 10.51 -25.75 -1.59
CA ALA A 637 9.54 -25.61 -2.68
C ALA A 637 8.27 -26.36 -2.29
N LEU A 638 7.15 -26.09 -2.97
CA LEU A 638 5.88 -26.74 -2.69
C LEU A 638 5.92 -28.24 -3.01
N ASN A 639 6.53 -28.58 -4.14
CA ASN A 639 6.80 -29.94 -4.60
C ASN A 639 8.15 -30.46 -4.07
N GLN A 640 8.52 -30.13 -2.84
CA GLN A 640 9.71 -30.66 -2.17
C GLN A 640 9.34 -31.03 -0.73
N ASP A 641 9.47 -32.31 -0.37
CA ASP A 641 9.03 -32.80 0.94
C ASP A 641 9.91 -32.26 2.05
N ALA A 642 11.23 -32.51 1.93
CA ALA A 642 12.24 -32.08 2.89
C ALA A 642 12.87 -30.73 2.50
N PRO A 643 13.05 -29.80 3.45
CA PRO A 643 13.81 -28.57 3.21
C PRO A 643 15.29 -28.86 2.91
N VAL A 644 15.93 -27.96 2.17
CA VAL A 644 17.39 -27.92 2.03
C VAL A 644 17.94 -26.91 3.01
N HIS A 645 18.73 -27.37 3.98
CA HIS A 645 19.35 -26.52 5.00
C HIS A 645 20.62 -25.86 4.46
N TYR A 646 20.92 -24.66 4.96
CA TYR A 646 22.18 -23.96 4.69
C TYR A 646 22.66 -23.22 5.94
N GLY A 647 23.96 -22.96 6.00
CA GLY A 647 24.63 -22.18 7.04
C GLY A 647 26.01 -21.75 6.56
N ALA A 648 26.49 -20.60 7.03
CA ALA A 648 27.83 -20.08 6.73
C ALA A 648 28.84 -20.31 7.86
#